data_AF-A0A936PXV1-F1
#
_entry.id   AF-A0A936PXV1-F1
#
_cell.length_a   1.000
_cell.length_b   1.000
_cell.length_c   1.000
_cell.angle_alpha   90.00
_cell.angle_beta   90.00
_cell.angle_gamma   90.00
#
_symmetry.space_group_name_H-M   'P 1'
#
loop_
_entity.id
_entity.type
_entity.pdbx_description
1 polymer ?
#
loop_
_entity_poly.entity_id
_entity_poly.type
_entity_poly.pdbx_seq_one_letter_code
_entity_poly.pdbx_strand_id
1 'polypeptide(L)'
;MSPGAAEVCDSGADNNCDGLADDADPSLDPSSASTFYADADEDSYGAPGDTIIACEAPAGAVSDDSDCDDGDAAVNPVGDEVCDGADNNCDGLTDDADPALDVTTTTTFYTDGDSDGFGDDDNPVFACTLPSGAVTDSTDCDDFDSTVNPDGDEVCDGIDNDCDEDVDADDSSVDLSTGSTFYTDGDGDGYGLTDEAVFACEAPAGTSAVDGDCDDLDELISPAADEVCDGADNDCDGDVDDDDSSLDASSGTLFYTDGDNDGYGDSSSSFYACSLPSGAAADDGDCDDAEGAVNPGAVEVCNTGLDEDCSGDENDCGFGGDVLTTDADYSYTGTASVNFGYELASGDWNDDGFMDLAIGAQNAKNTGAKSAAGRVYIAYGPLPSTMTFDLEEDAVFEGVNSSDYLGKSITSGGDLDGDGVPDLLMGAYAYNDGGVSDNGTVVLAYGGSTWSGTISATSADARIYGDLKSDQFGQVVRLIGDVDGDGYDELAVGANVADYGGTNSGVVYIIPGSATRYSGAMAASTIAGVAFAGDTGDRLGDLRNIGQGFDLNGDGLADVALGSVENTTVGTDGGIVYFYYGDSALLYSGGLAASGAADARFLPAGASDNLGEGIGAPGDVDGDGYDELLLGAIGYDDPAGSLSFSGGAFLINGSSTLLSGDVTVSTAATATVTGAAASDNLGAWVSGGDLNNDGLDDLVLGSTGYDYGGSSNTGAAFVFYGPVSGALVATDADALLAGPATGSAAAMGRTATVFDADADGAMDLFVGASSSGTVYGYLGGGL
;
A
#
# COMPACT_ATOMS: atom_id res chain seq x y z
N MET A 1 94.51 -122.06 18.14
CA MET A 1 95.02 -122.86 17.01
C MET A 1 94.93 -124.35 17.35
N SER A 2 93.90 -125.01 16.82
CA SER A 2 93.62 -126.44 17.00
C SER A 2 93.07 -126.99 15.69
N PRO A 3 93.63 -128.08 15.14
CA PRO A 3 93.16 -128.64 13.87
C PRO A 3 91.66 -128.99 13.93
N GLY A 4 90.87 -128.34 13.06
CA GLY A 4 89.41 -128.55 12.92
C GLY A 4 88.50 -127.59 13.70
N ALA A 5 89.00 -126.45 14.18
CA ALA A 5 88.16 -125.34 14.63
C ALA A 5 87.52 -124.60 13.42
N ALA A 6 86.47 -123.81 13.64
CA ALA A 6 85.98 -122.87 12.63
C ALA A 6 86.90 -121.63 12.60
N GLU A 7 87.09 -121.04 11.43
CA GLU A 7 87.84 -119.81 11.25
C GLU A 7 87.02 -118.62 11.75
N VAL A 8 87.65 -117.63 12.37
CA VAL A 8 87.00 -116.37 12.78
C VAL A 8 87.76 -115.18 12.22
N CYS A 9 87.07 -114.06 11.99
CA CYS A 9 87.71 -112.83 11.55
C CYS A 9 88.68 -112.31 12.63
N ASP A 10 89.98 -112.48 12.45
CA ASP A 10 90.98 -112.09 13.45
C ASP A 10 92.28 -111.50 12.87
N SER A 11 92.16 -110.85 11.71
CA SER A 11 93.24 -110.14 11.00
C SER A 11 94.32 -111.09 10.47
N GLY A 12 93.89 -112.19 9.86
CA GLY A 12 94.70 -113.07 9.02
C GLY A 12 95.33 -114.23 9.77
N ALA A 13 94.86 -114.59 10.97
CA ALA A 13 95.44 -115.69 11.73
C ALA A 13 94.66 -116.99 11.52
N ASP A 14 95.18 -117.86 10.65
CA ASP A 14 94.69 -119.23 10.42
C ASP A 14 94.43 -120.01 11.73
N ASN A 15 93.17 -120.02 12.17
CA ASN A 15 92.73 -120.53 13.47
C ASN A 15 92.66 -122.06 13.48
N ASN A 16 92.32 -122.64 12.33
CA ASN A 16 92.14 -124.07 12.13
C ASN A 16 93.41 -124.79 11.62
N CYS A 17 94.44 -124.01 11.25
CA CYS A 17 95.76 -124.41 10.75
C CYS A 17 95.74 -125.18 9.41
N ASP A 18 94.79 -124.91 8.52
CA ASP A 18 94.67 -125.56 7.22
C ASP A 18 95.38 -124.82 6.07
N GLY A 19 95.90 -123.62 6.36
CA GLY A 19 96.64 -122.76 5.45
C GLY A 19 95.83 -121.64 4.81
N LEU A 20 94.54 -121.50 5.14
CA LEU A 20 93.67 -120.39 4.77
C LEU A 20 93.32 -119.58 6.04
N ALA A 21 92.96 -118.30 5.86
CA ALA A 21 92.59 -117.43 6.98
C ALA A 21 91.52 -116.43 6.54
N ASP A 22 90.67 -116.01 7.47
CA ASP A 22 89.56 -115.07 7.27
C ASP A 22 88.71 -115.42 6.01
N ASP A 23 88.44 -114.45 5.13
CA ASP A 23 87.59 -114.57 3.93
C ASP A 23 88.10 -115.59 2.91
N ALA A 24 89.37 -116.00 2.99
CA ALA A 24 89.91 -117.06 2.14
C ALA A 24 89.58 -118.47 2.66
N ASP A 25 89.12 -118.61 3.91
CA ASP A 25 88.79 -119.88 4.54
C ASP A 25 87.27 -120.18 4.43
N PRO A 26 86.86 -121.27 3.75
CA PRO A 26 85.46 -121.67 3.63
C PRO A 26 84.77 -122.06 4.94
N SER A 27 85.54 -122.23 6.02
CA SER A 27 85.05 -122.56 7.37
C SER A 27 84.81 -121.34 8.26
N LEU A 28 84.86 -120.12 7.70
CA LEU A 28 84.58 -118.87 8.39
C LEU A 28 83.23 -118.89 9.14
N ASP A 29 83.27 -118.56 10.43
CA ASP A 29 82.09 -118.40 11.28
C ASP A 29 81.40 -117.04 10.96
N PRO A 30 80.18 -117.05 10.42
CA PRO A 30 79.45 -115.83 10.05
C PRO A 30 79.19 -114.89 11.23
N SER A 31 79.20 -115.40 12.46
CA SER A 31 78.99 -114.57 13.66
C SER A 31 80.18 -113.67 14.02
N SER A 32 81.33 -113.88 13.36
CA SER A 32 82.53 -113.04 13.50
C SER A 32 82.71 -112.03 12.36
N ALA A 33 81.87 -112.08 11.32
CA ALA A 33 81.96 -111.26 10.11
C ALA A 33 80.94 -110.12 10.08
N SER A 34 81.18 -109.10 9.25
CA SER A 34 80.26 -107.98 9.02
C SER A 34 79.37 -108.24 7.79
N THR A 35 78.23 -107.54 7.72
CA THR A 35 77.37 -107.56 6.53
C THR A 35 77.68 -106.36 5.65
N PHE A 36 77.84 -106.61 4.36
CA PHE A 36 77.98 -105.62 3.30
C PHE A 36 76.88 -105.87 2.26
N TYR A 37 76.62 -104.87 1.43
CA TYR A 37 75.57 -104.86 0.41
C TYR A 37 76.24 -104.59 -0.93
N ALA A 38 75.85 -105.31 -1.98
CA ALA A 38 76.35 -105.02 -3.31
C ALA A 38 76.02 -103.57 -3.67
N ASP A 39 76.98 -102.90 -4.32
CA ASP A 39 76.88 -101.55 -4.85
C ASP A 39 77.18 -101.68 -6.35
N ALA A 40 76.14 -101.90 -7.16
CA ALA A 40 76.29 -102.28 -8.56
C ALA A 40 76.46 -101.09 -9.52
N ASP A 41 76.04 -99.89 -9.13
CA ASP A 41 76.20 -98.64 -9.88
C ASP A 41 77.35 -97.75 -9.39
N GLU A 42 78.04 -98.16 -8.33
CA GLU A 42 79.24 -97.56 -7.75
C GLU A 42 78.99 -96.18 -7.10
N ASP A 43 77.80 -95.96 -6.54
CA ASP A 43 77.40 -94.69 -5.93
C ASP A 43 77.69 -94.56 -4.42
N SER A 44 78.19 -95.65 -3.81
CA SER A 44 78.54 -95.83 -2.40
C SER A 44 77.39 -96.20 -1.45
N TYR A 45 76.17 -96.37 -1.95
CA TYR A 45 75.05 -97.01 -1.26
C TYR A 45 74.81 -98.38 -1.90
N GLY A 46 74.16 -99.29 -1.18
CA GLY A 46 73.91 -100.63 -1.69
C GLY A 46 72.50 -101.10 -1.41
N ALA A 47 71.99 -102.03 -2.21
CA ALA A 47 70.63 -102.52 -2.01
C ALA A 47 70.50 -103.50 -0.82
N PRO A 48 69.48 -103.34 0.05
CA PRO A 48 69.27 -104.18 1.23
C PRO A 48 68.95 -105.66 0.91
N GLY A 49 68.65 -105.96 -0.36
CA GLY A 49 68.33 -107.31 -0.84
C GLY A 49 69.54 -108.21 -1.07
N ASP A 50 70.72 -107.66 -1.34
CA ASP A 50 71.90 -108.41 -1.81
C ASP A 50 73.05 -108.39 -0.80
N THR A 51 72.82 -109.12 0.30
CA THR A 51 73.75 -109.19 1.44
C THR A 51 74.94 -110.13 1.22
N ILE A 52 76.14 -109.64 1.56
CA ILE A 52 77.41 -110.36 1.54
C ILE A 52 78.02 -110.34 2.95
N ILE A 53 78.31 -111.52 3.51
CA ILE A 53 78.95 -111.65 4.82
C ILE A 53 80.44 -111.89 4.63
N ALA A 54 81.28 -110.98 5.12
CA ALA A 54 82.73 -111.05 5.00
C ALA A 54 83.43 -110.32 6.17
N CYS A 55 84.69 -110.63 6.41
CA CYS A 55 85.53 -109.95 7.40
C CYS A 55 85.92 -108.54 6.94
N GLU A 56 86.27 -108.39 5.66
CA GLU A 56 86.51 -107.10 5.00
C GLU A 56 85.53 -106.89 3.85
N ALA A 57 85.18 -105.63 3.57
CA ALA A 57 84.27 -105.28 2.48
C ALA A 57 84.80 -105.82 1.14
N PRO A 58 84.06 -106.71 0.46
CA PRO A 58 84.41 -107.15 -0.88
C PRO A 58 84.43 -105.95 -1.83
N ALA A 59 85.23 -106.01 -2.90
CA ALA A 59 85.21 -104.97 -3.93
C ALA A 59 83.81 -104.90 -4.58
N GLY A 60 83.24 -103.69 -4.65
CA GLY A 60 81.88 -103.45 -5.13
C GLY A 60 80.79 -103.75 -4.11
N ALA A 61 81.12 -103.69 -2.80
CA ALA A 61 80.13 -103.78 -1.73
C ALA A 61 80.40 -102.75 -0.64
N VAL A 62 79.32 -102.17 -0.09
CA VAL A 62 79.33 -101.11 0.92
C VAL A 62 78.58 -101.52 2.18
N SER A 63 78.67 -100.72 3.23
CA SER A 63 78.01 -101.02 4.52
C SER A 63 76.64 -100.36 4.70
N ASP A 64 76.30 -99.42 3.83
CA ASP A 64 75.03 -98.68 3.88
C ASP A 64 74.04 -99.34 2.92
N ASP A 65 72.84 -99.66 3.41
CA ASP A 65 71.81 -100.41 2.68
C ASP A 65 70.61 -99.57 2.25
N SER A 66 70.83 -98.27 2.10
CA SER A 66 69.78 -97.29 1.90
C SER A 66 69.46 -97.02 0.41
N ASP A 67 70.06 -97.74 -0.52
CA ASP A 67 69.78 -97.62 -1.96
C ASP A 67 68.48 -98.38 -2.33
N CYS A 68 67.55 -97.69 -2.99
CA CYS A 68 66.29 -98.23 -3.46
C CYS A 68 66.32 -98.72 -4.93
N ASP A 69 67.33 -98.34 -5.72
CA ASP A 69 67.59 -98.86 -7.07
C ASP A 69 69.10 -98.91 -7.40
N ASP A 70 69.76 -100.00 -6.95
CA ASP A 70 71.19 -100.34 -7.16
C ASP A 70 71.68 -100.35 -8.62
N GLY A 71 70.80 -100.09 -9.58
CA GLY A 71 71.10 -99.98 -11.01
C GLY A 71 71.25 -98.55 -11.53
N ASP A 72 70.93 -97.53 -10.73
CA ASP A 72 70.92 -96.12 -11.12
C ASP A 72 71.54 -95.21 -10.05
N ALA A 73 72.78 -94.75 -10.29
CA ALA A 73 73.53 -93.92 -9.36
C ALA A 73 72.91 -92.52 -9.07
N ALA A 74 71.80 -92.17 -9.73
CA ALA A 74 71.00 -90.99 -9.40
C ALA A 74 69.91 -91.26 -8.35
N VAL A 75 69.62 -92.54 -8.05
CA VAL A 75 68.57 -92.99 -7.15
C VAL A 75 69.21 -93.49 -5.85
N ASN A 76 69.37 -92.60 -4.88
CA ASN A 76 70.00 -92.93 -3.60
C ASN A 76 69.58 -91.92 -2.52
N PRO A 77 69.90 -92.15 -1.23
CA PRO A 77 69.47 -91.28 -0.11
C PRO A 77 69.84 -89.79 -0.20
N VAL A 78 70.71 -89.41 -1.14
CA VAL A 78 71.14 -88.03 -1.37
C VAL A 78 70.85 -87.56 -2.80
N GLY A 79 70.08 -88.31 -3.58
CA GLY A 79 69.57 -87.92 -4.88
C GLY A 79 68.65 -86.72 -4.78
N ASP A 80 68.61 -85.89 -5.83
CA ASP A 80 67.61 -84.83 -5.96
C ASP A 80 66.36 -85.46 -6.60
N GLU A 81 65.20 -85.24 -6.00
CA GLU A 81 63.93 -85.71 -6.54
C GLU A 81 63.53 -84.91 -7.77
N VAL A 82 63.15 -85.56 -8.87
CA VAL A 82 62.78 -84.91 -10.13
C VAL A 82 61.46 -85.42 -10.67
N CYS A 83 60.79 -84.66 -11.55
CA CYS A 83 59.52 -85.07 -12.17
C CYS A 83 59.69 -86.23 -13.19
N ASP A 84 59.93 -87.46 -12.73
CA ASP A 84 60.09 -88.66 -13.57
C ASP A 84 59.28 -89.88 -13.12
N GLY A 85 58.58 -89.79 -11.98
CA GLY A 85 57.77 -90.87 -11.42
C GLY A 85 58.54 -91.93 -10.63
N ALA A 86 59.85 -91.75 -10.41
CA ALA A 86 60.64 -92.53 -9.47
C ALA A 86 60.72 -91.83 -8.10
N ASP A 87 61.25 -92.54 -7.09
CA ASP A 87 61.65 -91.98 -5.79
C ASP A 87 63.18 -91.89 -5.85
N ASN A 88 63.72 -90.76 -6.32
CA ASN A 88 65.14 -90.60 -6.60
C ASN A 88 65.96 -90.41 -5.32
N ASN A 89 65.35 -89.99 -4.22
CA ASN A 89 66.04 -89.78 -2.95
C ASN A 89 65.82 -90.90 -1.92
N CYS A 90 65.08 -91.94 -2.31
CA CYS A 90 64.76 -93.14 -1.52
C CYS A 90 64.10 -92.84 -0.16
N ASP A 91 63.34 -91.75 -0.02
CA ASP A 91 62.66 -91.36 1.21
C ASP A 91 61.22 -91.91 1.33
N GLY A 92 60.71 -92.50 0.24
CA GLY A 92 59.39 -93.10 0.12
C GLY A 92 58.31 -92.17 -0.46
N LEU A 93 58.66 -90.96 -0.91
CA LEU A 93 57.81 -90.01 -1.62
C LEU A 93 58.24 -89.93 -3.10
N THR A 94 57.34 -89.47 -3.97
CA THR A 94 57.60 -89.39 -5.42
C THR A 94 57.01 -88.11 -5.99
N ASP A 95 57.73 -87.41 -6.86
CA ASP A 95 57.29 -86.22 -7.62
C ASP A 95 56.58 -85.17 -6.72
N ASP A 96 55.37 -84.75 -7.09
CA ASP A 96 54.53 -83.75 -6.39
C ASP A 96 54.22 -84.12 -4.92
N ALA A 97 54.41 -85.39 -4.52
CA ALA A 97 54.24 -85.82 -3.14
C ALA A 97 55.50 -85.61 -2.27
N ASP A 98 56.65 -85.36 -2.88
CA ASP A 98 57.94 -85.17 -2.21
C ASP A 98 58.29 -83.68 -2.02
N PRO A 99 58.44 -83.20 -0.77
CA PRO A 99 58.90 -81.84 -0.47
C PRO A 99 60.31 -81.50 -0.97
N ALA A 100 61.13 -82.49 -1.33
CA ALA A 100 62.48 -82.32 -1.85
C ALA A 100 62.54 -82.21 -3.39
N LEU A 101 61.39 -82.21 -4.07
CA LEU A 101 61.28 -82.06 -5.53
C LEU A 101 62.05 -80.84 -6.06
N ASP A 102 62.91 -81.08 -7.05
CA ASP A 102 63.58 -80.03 -7.83
C ASP A 102 62.57 -79.33 -8.73
N VAL A 103 62.13 -78.17 -8.27
CA VAL A 103 61.20 -77.27 -8.96
C VAL A 103 61.65 -76.88 -10.38
N THR A 104 62.94 -77.01 -10.73
CA THR A 104 63.40 -76.72 -12.10
C THR A 104 62.98 -77.75 -13.14
N THR A 105 62.48 -78.91 -12.69
CA THR A 105 61.96 -80.00 -13.54
C THR A 105 60.44 -79.97 -13.69
N THR A 106 59.75 -79.02 -13.04
CA THR A 106 58.29 -78.87 -13.05
C THR A 106 57.78 -78.11 -14.28
N THR A 107 56.47 -78.21 -14.54
CA THR A 107 55.74 -77.34 -15.48
C THR A 107 55.07 -76.20 -14.71
N THR A 108 55.03 -75.00 -15.30
CA THR A 108 54.28 -73.87 -14.75
C THR A 108 52.82 -73.97 -15.16
N PHE A 109 51.94 -73.89 -14.16
CA PHE A 109 50.49 -73.71 -14.30
C PHE A 109 50.09 -72.40 -13.62
N TYR A 110 48.87 -71.94 -13.84
CA TYR A 110 48.34 -70.69 -13.28
C TYR A 110 47.08 -71.00 -12.50
N THR A 111 46.93 -70.41 -11.32
CA THR A 111 45.71 -70.61 -10.53
C THR A 111 44.53 -70.05 -11.31
N ASP A 112 43.42 -70.80 -11.31
CA ASP A 112 42.13 -70.42 -11.90
C ASP A 112 41.14 -70.27 -10.74
N GLY A 113 41.03 -69.04 -10.25
CA GLY A 113 40.37 -68.69 -9.01
C GLY A 113 38.85 -68.68 -9.10
N ASP A 114 38.30 -68.34 -10.27
CA ASP A 114 36.86 -68.25 -10.53
C ASP A 114 36.29 -69.40 -11.39
N SER A 115 37.16 -70.26 -11.92
CA SER A 115 36.84 -71.44 -12.73
C SER A 115 36.32 -71.16 -14.14
N ASP A 116 36.77 -70.08 -14.79
CA ASP A 116 36.42 -69.76 -16.18
C ASP A 116 37.32 -70.44 -17.23
N GLY A 117 38.49 -70.93 -16.82
CA GLY A 117 39.45 -71.65 -17.66
C GLY A 117 40.69 -70.85 -18.07
N PHE A 118 40.77 -69.59 -17.69
CA PHE A 118 41.97 -68.75 -17.74
C PHE A 118 42.58 -68.66 -16.33
N GLY A 119 43.81 -68.15 -16.24
CA GLY A 119 44.49 -68.03 -14.96
C GLY A 119 45.46 -66.87 -14.95
N ASP A 120 45.92 -66.51 -13.76
CA ASP A 120 46.70 -65.29 -13.54
C ASP A 120 48.22 -65.53 -13.60
N ASP A 121 48.92 -64.83 -14.50
CA ASP A 121 50.39 -64.88 -14.66
C ASP A 121 51.17 -64.41 -13.40
N ASP A 122 50.54 -63.62 -12.51
CA ASP A 122 51.12 -63.22 -11.23
C ASP A 122 51.07 -64.34 -10.17
N ASN A 123 50.28 -65.40 -10.39
CA ASN A 123 50.10 -66.53 -9.46
C ASN A 123 50.49 -67.91 -10.05
N PRO A 124 51.76 -68.12 -10.43
CA PRO A 124 52.21 -69.39 -11.00
C PRO A 124 52.34 -70.51 -9.95
N VAL A 125 51.90 -71.71 -10.32
CA VAL A 125 52.03 -72.97 -9.58
C VAL A 125 52.96 -73.93 -10.34
N PHE A 126 54.05 -74.32 -9.66
CA PHE A 126 55.05 -75.25 -10.21
C PHE A 126 54.72 -76.68 -9.78
N ALA A 127 54.39 -77.55 -10.73
CA ALA A 127 54.06 -78.97 -10.45
C ALA A 127 54.44 -79.89 -11.62
N CYS A 128 54.62 -81.17 -11.35
CA CYS A 128 54.85 -82.20 -12.37
C CYS A 128 53.56 -82.52 -13.14
N THR A 129 52.42 -82.49 -12.45
CA THR A 129 51.09 -82.71 -13.03
C THR A 129 50.17 -81.53 -12.79
N LEU A 130 49.21 -81.29 -13.71
CA LEU A 130 48.25 -80.17 -13.60
C LEU A 130 47.51 -80.23 -12.25
N PRO A 131 47.74 -79.24 -11.36
CA PRO A 131 47.04 -79.18 -10.09
C PRO A 131 45.54 -78.92 -10.30
N SER A 132 44.71 -79.44 -9.40
CA SER A 132 43.28 -79.15 -9.41
C SER A 132 43.04 -77.66 -9.13
N GLY A 133 42.32 -76.97 -10.02
CA GLY A 133 42.06 -75.53 -9.92
C GLY A 133 43.18 -74.66 -10.47
N ALA A 134 44.01 -75.21 -11.36
CA ALA A 134 44.97 -74.45 -12.15
C ALA A 134 44.79 -74.78 -13.64
N VAL A 135 45.24 -73.89 -14.51
CA VAL A 135 45.19 -73.99 -15.98
C VAL A 135 46.55 -73.69 -16.60
N THR A 136 46.66 -73.84 -17.92
CA THR A 136 47.88 -73.54 -18.68
C THR A 136 47.87 -72.17 -19.35
N ASP A 137 46.70 -71.55 -19.45
CA ASP A 137 46.56 -70.22 -20.02
C ASP A 137 46.71 -69.17 -18.90
N SER A 138 47.38 -68.07 -19.20
CA SER A 138 47.82 -67.08 -18.20
C SER A 138 47.29 -65.68 -18.49
N THR A 139 46.21 -65.60 -19.27
CA THR A 139 45.71 -64.36 -19.88
C THR A 139 44.51 -63.77 -19.14
N ASP A 140 44.21 -64.28 -17.95
CA ASP A 140 43.15 -63.73 -17.11
C ASP A 140 43.62 -62.39 -16.50
N CYS A 141 42.81 -61.34 -16.66
CA CYS A 141 43.10 -60.04 -16.07
C CYS A 141 42.40 -59.80 -14.72
N ASP A 142 41.44 -60.64 -14.30
CA ASP A 142 40.91 -60.70 -12.93
C ASP A 142 40.45 -62.12 -12.54
N ASP A 143 41.35 -62.90 -11.92
CA ASP A 143 41.19 -64.30 -11.45
C ASP A 143 40.12 -64.50 -10.35
N PHE A 144 39.31 -63.47 -10.07
CA PHE A 144 38.16 -63.52 -9.18
C PHE A 144 36.83 -63.27 -9.90
N ASP A 145 36.82 -62.91 -11.18
CA ASP A 145 35.62 -62.61 -11.96
C ASP A 145 35.59 -63.27 -13.34
N SER A 146 34.78 -64.33 -13.44
CA SER A 146 34.64 -65.19 -14.63
C SER A 146 34.10 -64.50 -15.90
N THR A 147 33.81 -63.20 -15.83
CA THR A 147 33.44 -62.38 -16.99
C THR A 147 34.56 -61.47 -17.48
N VAL A 148 35.71 -61.46 -16.81
CA VAL A 148 36.87 -60.60 -17.10
C VAL A 148 38.02 -61.48 -17.59
N ASN A 149 37.94 -61.88 -18.85
CA ASN A 149 38.89 -62.80 -19.48
C ASN A 149 38.90 -62.59 -20.99
N PRO A 150 39.84 -63.16 -21.76
CA PRO A 150 39.94 -62.93 -23.20
C PRO A 150 38.73 -63.34 -24.07
N ASP A 151 37.79 -64.11 -23.52
CA ASP A 151 36.53 -64.47 -24.18
C ASP A 151 35.33 -63.66 -23.63
N GLY A 152 35.57 -62.70 -22.74
CA GLY A 152 34.59 -61.77 -22.17
C GLY A 152 33.98 -60.88 -23.24
N ASP A 153 32.72 -60.47 -23.02
CA ASP A 153 32.10 -59.41 -23.81
C ASP A 153 32.43 -58.08 -23.12
N GLU A 154 33.09 -57.15 -23.80
CA GLU A 154 33.34 -55.80 -23.27
C GLU A 154 32.02 -55.05 -23.05
N VAL A 155 31.84 -54.47 -21.86
CA VAL A 155 30.63 -53.72 -21.48
C VAL A 155 30.99 -52.35 -20.94
N CYS A 156 30.03 -51.42 -20.90
CA CYS A 156 30.28 -50.06 -20.40
C CYS A 156 30.33 -50.02 -18.85
N ASP A 157 31.36 -50.57 -18.21
CA ASP A 157 31.52 -50.63 -16.75
C ASP A 157 32.86 -50.07 -16.21
N GLY A 158 33.75 -49.61 -17.09
CA GLY A 158 35.05 -49.04 -16.74
C GLY A 158 36.15 -50.06 -16.47
N ILE A 159 35.92 -51.34 -16.80
CA ILE A 159 36.87 -52.45 -16.67
C ILE A 159 37.14 -52.97 -18.09
N ASP A 160 38.38 -53.39 -18.34
CA ASP A 160 38.75 -54.17 -19.54
C ASP A 160 38.26 -55.62 -19.33
N ASN A 161 37.06 -55.94 -19.79
CA ASN A 161 36.43 -57.25 -19.58
C ASN A 161 36.98 -58.33 -20.53
N ASP A 162 37.50 -57.95 -21.70
CA ASP A 162 38.06 -58.89 -22.69
C ASP A 162 39.61 -58.96 -22.70
N CYS A 163 40.24 -58.29 -21.73
CA CYS A 163 41.67 -58.26 -21.47
C CYS A 163 42.52 -57.86 -22.69
N ASP A 164 42.03 -56.96 -23.54
CA ASP A 164 42.69 -56.52 -24.77
C ASP A 164 43.44 -55.17 -24.67
N GLU A 165 43.40 -54.56 -23.48
CA GLU A 165 43.95 -53.27 -23.06
C GLU A 165 43.11 -52.02 -23.43
N ASP A 166 42.04 -52.15 -24.22
CA ASP A 166 41.08 -51.06 -24.48
C ASP A 166 39.89 -51.17 -23.49
N VAL A 167 39.27 -50.03 -23.14
CA VAL A 167 38.19 -49.99 -22.13
C VAL A 167 37.01 -49.16 -22.64
N ASP A 168 35.79 -49.68 -22.47
CA ASP A 168 34.52 -49.01 -22.76
C ASP A 168 34.49 -48.33 -24.15
N ALA A 169 34.46 -46.99 -24.20
CA ALA A 169 34.34 -46.19 -25.41
C ALA A 169 35.60 -46.17 -26.27
N ASP A 170 36.75 -46.54 -25.69
CA ASP A 170 38.00 -46.70 -26.42
C ASP A 170 38.09 -48.09 -27.08
N ASP A 171 37.31 -49.09 -26.62
CA ASP A 171 37.19 -50.39 -27.28
C ASP A 171 36.11 -50.36 -28.39
N SER A 172 36.47 -50.94 -29.53
CA SER A 172 35.60 -51.13 -30.68
C SER A 172 34.68 -52.36 -30.60
N SER A 173 34.94 -53.27 -29.67
CA SER A 173 34.18 -54.51 -29.47
C SER A 173 33.01 -54.34 -28.47
N VAL A 174 33.06 -53.29 -27.63
CA VAL A 174 32.07 -52.93 -26.61
C VAL A 174 30.61 -53.13 -27.00
N ASP A 175 29.88 -53.85 -26.14
CA ASP A 175 28.44 -53.99 -26.22
C ASP A 175 27.74 -52.71 -25.74
N LEU A 176 27.49 -51.82 -26.70
CA LEU A 176 26.61 -50.66 -26.56
C LEU A 176 25.14 -51.03 -26.32
N SER A 177 24.81 -52.19 -25.75
CA SER A 177 23.52 -52.43 -25.09
C SER A 177 23.59 -52.20 -23.57
N THR A 178 24.80 -52.05 -23.02
CA THR A 178 25.07 -51.89 -21.58
C THR A 178 25.38 -50.45 -21.14
N GLY A 179 25.66 -49.57 -22.10
CA GLY A 179 25.85 -48.14 -21.90
C GLY A 179 24.62 -47.36 -21.42
N SER A 180 24.77 -46.05 -21.37
CA SER A 180 23.73 -45.13 -20.94
C SER A 180 23.06 -44.47 -22.14
N THR A 181 21.81 -44.07 -21.94
CA THR A 181 21.09 -43.24 -22.90
C THR A 181 21.38 -41.78 -22.62
N PHE A 182 21.76 -41.04 -23.65
CA PHE A 182 21.94 -39.61 -23.66
C PHE A 182 21.01 -38.99 -24.71
N TYR A 183 20.67 -37.73 -24.58
CA TYR A 183 19.73 -37.01 -25.43
C TYR A 183 20.43 -35.78 -26.00
N THR A 184 20.20 -35.46 -27.27
CA THR A 184 20.77 -34.23 -27.86
C THR A 184 20.35 -33.01 -27.04
N ASP A 185 21.35 -32.18 -26.72
CA ASP A 185 21.27 -30.96 -25.89
C ASP A 185 21.95 -29.85 -26.70
N GLY A 186 21.12 -29.14 -27.49
CA GLY A 186 21.52 -28.19 -28.52
C GLY A 186 21.80 -26.78 -27.99
N ASP A 187 21.17 -26.40 -26.89
CA ASP A 187 21.30 -25.09 -26.24
C ASP A 187 22.19 -25.12 -24.98
N GLY A 188 22.42 -26.30 -24.39
CA GLY A 188 23.33 -26.51 -23.27
C GLY A 188 22.71 -26.28 -21.89
N ASP A 189 21.39 -26.38 -21.76
CA ASP A 189 20.69 -26.15 -20.49
C ASP A 189 20.75 -27.36 -19.52
N GLY A 190 21.15 -28.53 -20.05
CA GLY A 190 21.34 -29.76 -19.30
C GLY A 190 20.16 -30.74 -19.34
N TYR A 191 19.12 -30.46 -20.12
CA TYR A 191 18.11 -31.42 -20.56
C TYR A 191 18.31 -31.70 -22.06
N GLY A 192 17.70 -32.77 -22.57
CA GLY A 192 17.78 -33.06 -23.99
C GLY A 192 16.51 -33.65 -24.55
N LEU A 193 16.36 -33.58 -25.87
CA LEU A 193 15.15 -34.02 -26.56
C LEU A 193 14.94 -35.53 -26.41
N THR A 194 13.82 -35.90 -25.78
CA THR A 194 13.43 -37.29 -25.54
C THR A 194 13.43 -38.15 -26.81
N ASP A 195 13.07 -37.56 -27.96
CA ASP A 195 12.97 -38.26 -29.25
C ASP A 195 14.32 -38.37 -30.00
N GLU A 196 15.39 -37.75 -29.52
CA GLU A 196 16.74 -37.76 -30.11
C GLU A 196 17.77 -38.48 -29.21
N ALA A 197 17.41 -39.68 -28.76
CA ALA A 197 18.26 -40.48 -27.89
C ALA A 197 19.46 -41.12 -28.63
N VAL A 198 20.65 -41.00 -28.03
CA VAL A 198 21.93 -41.60 -28.43
C VAL A 198 22.42 -42.51 -27.32
N PHE A 199 22.87 -43.71 -27.66
CA PHE A 199 23.39 -44.67 -26.68
C PHE A 199 24.92 -44.69 -26.71
N ALA A 200 25.58 -44.55 -25.56
CA ALA A 200 27.03 -44.49 -25.44
C ALA A 200 27.51 -44.90 -24.03
N CYS A 201 28.78 -45.31 -23.89
CA CYS A 201 29.37 -45.55 -22.56
C CYS A 201 29.67 -44.23 -21.80
N GLU A 202 30.07 -43.19 -22.53
CA GLU A 202 30.26 -41.84 -22.00
C GLU A 202 29.43 -40.81 -22.79
N ALA A 203 29.05 -39.72 -22.14
CA ALA A 203 28.22 -38.66 -22.72
C ALA A 203 28.89 -38.04 -23.98
N PRO A 204 28.30 -38.18 -25.18
CA PRO A 204 28.79 -37.48 -26.35
C PRO A 204 28.72 -35.95 -26.16
N ALA A 205 29.60 -35.21 -26.82
CA ALA A 205 29.58 -33.75 -26.75
C ALA A 205 28.28 -33.18 -27.34
N GLY A 206 27.59 -32.31 -26.60
CA GLY A 206 26.27 -31.75 -26.97
C GLY A 206 25.12 -32.72 -26.69
N THR A 207 25.23 -33.51 -25.62
CA THR A 207 24.15 -34.39 -25.15
C THR A 207 24.03 -34.32 -23.62
N SER A 208 22.82 -34.51 -23.10
CA SER A 208 22.52 -34.63 -21.68
C SER A 208 22.09 -36.05 -21.29
N ALA A 209 22.29 -36.43 -20.04
CA ALA A 209 21.79 -37.68 -19.47
C ALA A 209 20.32 -37.59 -18.98
N VAL A 210 19.73 -36.39 -19.04
CA VAL A 210 18.37 -36.12 -18.57
C VAL A 210 17.50 -35.76 -19.78
N ASP A 211 16.38 -36.47 -19.95
CA ASP A 211 15.38 -36.16 -20.98
C ASP A 211 14.30 -35.22 -20.46
N GLY A 212 13.44 -34.78 -21.38
CA GLY A 212 12.23 -34.03 -21.08
C GLY A 212 12.20 -32.63 -21.68
N ASP A 213 13.27 -32.20 -22.34
CA ASP A 213 13.26 -30.96 -23.10
C ASP A 213 12.30 -31.05 -24.30
N CYS A 214 11.53 -30.00 -24.49
CA CYS A 214 10.55 -29.81 -25.54
C CYS A 214 10.99 -28.78 -26.62
N ASP A 215 12.04 -27.98 -26.41
CA ASP A 215 12.69 -27.11 -27.42
C ASP A 215 14.22 -26.93 -27.22
N ASP A 216 15.00 -27.85 -27.79
CA ASP A 216 16.48 -27.96 -27.82
C ASP A 216 17.29 -26.76 -28.36
N LEU A 217 16.61 -25.67 -28.68
CA LEU A 217 17.21 -24.44 -29.19
C LEU A 217 17.02 -23.26 -28.24
N ASP A 218 16.30 -23.42 -27.14
CA ASP A 218 15.95 -22.37 -26.18
C ASP A 218 16.22 -22.79 -24.72
N GLU A 219 17.33 -22.28 -24.17
CA GLU A 219 17.81 -22.57 -22.80
C GLU A 219 16.84 -22.20 -21.67
N LEU A 220 15.68 -21.59 -22.00
CA LEU A 220 14.62 -21.20 -21.09
C LEU A 220 13.43 -22.17 -21.08
N ILE A 221 13.44 -23.20 -21.93
CA ILE A 221 12.37 -24.20 -22.04
C ILE A 221 12.93 -25.56 -21.63
N SER A 222 12.61 -26.01 -20.42
CA SER A 222 12.96 -27.35 -19.95
C SER A 222 12.22 -27.74 -18.67
N PRO A 223 12.22 -29.02 -18.28
CA PRO A 223 11.54 -29.52 -17.07
C PRO A 223 11.87 -28.88 -15.72
N ALA A 224 12.85 -27.97 -15.67
CA ALA A 224 13.20 -27.22 -14.46
C ALA A 224 12.93 -25.72 -14.56
N ALA A 225 12.41 -25.23 -15.69
CA ALA A 225 11.94 -23.88 -15.81
C ALA A 225 10.67 -23.67 -14.96
N ASP A 226 10.42 -22.42 -14.58
CA ASP A 226 9.11 -22.00 -14.09
C ASP A 226 8.32 -21.50 -15.31
N GLU A 227 7.04 -21.79 -15.40
CA GLU A 227 6.19 -21.32 -16.51
C GLU A 227 6.11 -19.79 -16.56
N VAL A 228 6.16 -19.19 -17.75
CA VAL A 228 6.04 -17.74 -17.92
C VAL A 228 4.94 -17.36 -18.91
N CYS A 229 4.36 -16.17 -18.74
CA CYS A 229 3.29 -15.65 -19.60
C CYS A 229 3.75 -15.28 -21.04
N ASP A 230 4.12 -16.25 -21.86
CA ASP A 230 4.58 -16.05 -23.24
C ASP A 230 3.88 -16.98 -24.27
N GLY A 231 3.02 -17.89 -23.82
CA GLY A 231 2.28 -18.84 -24.65
C GLY A 231 3.08 -20.04 -25.15
N ALA A 232 4.28 -20.28 -24.62
CA ALA A 232 5.00 -21.54 -24.71
C ALA A 232 4.76 -22.39 -23.46
N ASP A 233 5.07 -23.68 -23.54
CA ASP A 233 5.13 -24.61 -22.40
C ASP A 233 6.60 -24.62 -21.96
N ASN A 234 6.95 -23.79 -20.98
CA ASN A 234 8.34 -23.58 -20.59
C ASN A 234 8.87 -24.72 -19.71
N ASP A 235 8.02 -25.35 -18.91
CA ASP A 235 8.43 -26.46 -18.04
C ASP A 235 8.18 -27.87 -18.65
N CYS A 236 7.69 -27.91 -19.88
CA CYS A 236 7.47 -29.13 -20.66
C CYS A 236 6.55 -30.16 -19.98
N ASP A 237 5.65 -29.74 -19.10
CA ASP A 237 4.69 -30.62 -18.42
C ASP A 237 3.36 -30.79 -19.19
N GLY A 238 3.13 -29.92 -20.19
CA GLY A 238 2.00 -29.95 -21.12
C GLY A 238 0.86 -28.98 -20.78
N ASP A 239 0.91 -28.29 -19.65
CA ASP A 239 0.07 -27.14 -19.34
C ASP A 239 0.77 -25.84 -19.85
N VAL A 240 0.01 -24.77 -20.09
CA VAL A 240 0.55 -23.52 -20.68
C VAL A 240 -0.07 -22.31 -19.99
N ASP A 241 0.75 -21.32 -19.64
CA ASP A 241 0.37 -20.05 -19.03
C ASP A 241 -0.58 -20.25 -17.83
N ASP A 242 -1.85 -19.78 -17.96
CA ASP A 242 -2.88 -19.80 -16.92
C ASP A 242 -3.38 -21.21 -16.56
N ASP A 243 -3.14 -22.20 -17.44
CA ASP A 243 -3.51 -23.59 -17.18
C ASP A 243 -2.44 -24.31 -16.32
N ASP A 244 -1.24 -23.73 -16.17
CA ASP A 244 -0.13 -24.28 -15.40
C ASP A 244 -0.08 -23.74 -13.95
N SER A 245 0.19 -24.65 -13.01
CA SER A 245 0.35 -24.33 -11.58
C SER A 245 1.75 -23.86 -11.18
N SER A 246 2.75 -24.00 -12.05
CA SER A 246 4.14 -23.59 -11.84
C SER A 246 4.41 -22.12 -12.21
N LEU A 247 3.41 -21.40 -12.74
CA LEU A 247 3.50 -20.02 -13.23
C LEU A 247 4.35 -19.10 -12.33
N ASP A 248 5.42 -18.56 -12.89
CA ASP A 248 6.27 -17.55 -12.26
C ASP A 248 5.49 -16.23 -12.13
N ALA A 249 5.24 -15.87 -10.88
CA ALA A 249 4.65 -14.60 -10.47
C ALA A 249 5.35 -13.36 -11.04
N SER A 250 6.63 -13.45 -11.45
CA SER A 250 7.36 -12.33 -12.06
C SER A 250 6.93 -12.03 -13.50
N SER A 251 6.31 -12.99 -14.18
CA SER A 251 5.78 -12.86 -15.55
C SER A 251 4.27 -12.57 -15.57
N GLY A 252 3.55 -12.97 -14.52
CA GLY A 252 2.11 -12.77 -14.36
C GLY A 252 1.69 -11.37 -13.93
N THR A 253 0.43 -11.02 -14.21
CA THR A 253 -0.24 -9.85 -13.63
C THR A 253 -0.94 -10.26 -12.34
N LEU A 254 -0.84 -9.44 -11.30
CA LEU A 254 -1.55 -9.67 -10.04
C LEU A 254 -3.04 -9.35 -10.23
N PHE A 255 -3.90 -10.29 -9.88
CA PHE A 255 -5.35 -10.15 -9.84
C PHE A 255 -5.89 -10.52 -8.45
N TYR A 256 -7.13 -10.12 -8.22
CA TYR A 256 -7.83 -10.25 -6.95
C TYR A 256 -9.12 -11.02 -7.17
N THR A 257 -9.51 -11.83 -6.20
CA THR A 257 -10.79 -12.57 -6.28
C THR A 257 -11.93 -11.56 -6.24
N ASP A 258 -12.90 -11.71 -7.15
CA ASP A 258 -14.08 -10.85 -7.25
C ASP A 258 -15.31 -11.74 -7.00
N GLY A 259 -15.75 -11.77 -5.74
CA GLY A 259 -16.72 -12.71 -5.20
C GLY A 259 -18.16 -12.43 -5.66
N ASP A 260 -18.50 -11.18 -5.91
CA ASP A 260 -19.85 -10.75 -6.32
C ASP A 260 -19.95 -10.30 -7.78
N ASN A 261 -18.82 -10.18 -8.48
CA ASN A 261 -18.67 -9.85 -9.90
C ASN A 261 -18.99 -8.39 -10.25
N ASP A 262 -18.62 -7.44 -9.39
CA ASP A 262 -18.78 -6.01 -9.64
C ASP A 262 -17.58 -5.35 -10.35
N GLY A 263 -16.44 -6.05 -10.42
CA GLY A 263 -15.22 -5.63 -11.10
C GLY A 263 -14.11 -5.09 -10.20
N TYR A 264 -14.31 -5.07 -8.88
CA TYR A 264 -13.28 -4.88 -7.86
C TYR A 264 -13.05 -6.22 -7.12
N GLY A 265 -11.92 -6.37 -6.42
CA GLY A 265 -11.64 -7.64 -5.75
C GLY A 265 -10.98 -7.48 -4.39
N ASP A 266 -11.05 -8.55 -3.60
CA ASP A 266 -10.54 -8.57 -2.21
C ASP A 266 -9.00 -8.53 -2.18
N SER A 267 -8.45 -7.43 -1.63
CA SER A 267 -7.01 -7.25 -1.40
C SER A 267 -6.36 -8.37 -0.56
N SER A 268 -7.15 -9.10 0.24
CA SER A 268 -6.71 -10.23 1.05
C SER A 268 -6.67 -11.57 0.29
N SER A 269 -7.23 -11.62 -0.93
CA SER A 269 -7.33 -12.80 -1.78
C SER A 269 -6.80 -12.55 -3.20
N SER A 270 -5.47 -12.50 -3.33
CA SER A 270 -4.77 -12.23 -4.60
C SER A 270 -4.00 -13.43 -5.16
N PHE A 271 -3.82 -13.43 -6.48
CA PHE A 271 -3.08 -14.45 -7.23
C PHE A 271 -2.56 -13.90 -8.57
N TYR A 272 -1.56 -14.55 -9.17
CA TYR A 272 -0.99 -14.12 -10.46
C TYR A 272 -1.62 -14.91 -11.61
N ALA A 273 -1.93 -14.23 -12.73
CA ALA A 273 -2.37 -14.83 -13.98
C ALA A 273 -1.89 -14.00 -15.19
N CYS A 274 -1.80 -14.61 -16.35
CA CYS A 274 -1.40 -14.00 -17.61
C CYS A 274 -2.54 -13.18 -18.24
N SER A 275 -3.79 -13.59 -18.01
CA SER A 275 -4.98 -12.89 -18.48
C SER A 275 -6.04 -12.79 -17.40
N LEU A 276 -6.88 -11.74 -17.44
CA LEU A 276 -7.93 -11.51 -16.43
C LEU A 276 -8.89 -12.71 -16.38
N PRO A 277 -8.89 -13.51 -15.30
CA PRO A 277 -9.76 -14.67 -15.18
C PRO A 277 -11.20 -14.25 -14.90
N SER A 278 -12.15 -15.13 -15.20
CA SER A 278 -13.55 -14.90 -14.84
C SER A 278 -13.73 -14.98 -13.32
N GLY A 279 -14.38 -13.97 -12.73
CA GLY A 279 -14.56 -13.86 -11.27
C GLY A 279 -13.32 -13.33 -10.56
N ALA A 280 -12.50 -12.54 -11.25
CA ALA A 280 -11.38 -11.81 -10.70
C ALA A 280 -11.37 -10.37 -11.23
N ALA A 281 -10.73 -9.48 -10.47
CA ALA A 281 -10.56 -8.08 -10.78
C ALA A 281 -9.07 -7.70 -10.81
N ALA A 282 -8.75 -6.64 -11.54
CA ALA A 282 -7.40 -6.06 -11.55
C ALA A 282 -7.20 -5.01 -10.45
N ASP A 283 -8.31 -4.53 -9.87
CA ASP A 283 -8.35 -3.53 -8.81
C ASP A 283 -8.68 -4.22 -7.48
N ASP A 284 -8.02 -3.82 -6.40
CA ASP A 284 -8.11 -4.47 -5.08
C ASP A 284 -8.85 -3.66 -4.02
N GLY A 285 -9.57 -2.63 -4.46
CA GLY A 285 -10.25 -1.70 -3.57
C GLY A 285 -11.57 -2.20 -2.99
N ASP A 286 -11.98 -3.44 -3.21
CA ASP A 286 -13.23 -3.96 -2.64
C ASP A 286 -13.10 -4.20 -1.13
N CYS A 287 -13.95 -3.53 -0.36
CA CYS A 287 -14.01 -3.64 1.09
C CYS A 287 -15.07 -4.63 1.61
N ASP A 288 -16.00 -5.11 0.77
CA ASP A 288 -16.93 -6.22 1.05
C ASP A 288 -17.25 -7.05 -0.21
N ASP A 289 -16.33 -7.96 -0.56
CA ASP A 289 -16.32 -8.90 -1.71
C ASP A 289 -17.50 -9.92 -1.75
N ALA A 290 -18.54 -9.68 -0.97
CA ALA A 290 -19.79 -10.43 -0.96
C ALA A 290 -21.02 -9.60 -1.41
N GLU A 291 -20.89 -8.29 -1.56
CA GLU A 291 -21.97 -7.37 -1.90
C GLU A 291 -21.54 -6.36 -2.98
N GLY A 292 -21.92 -6.62 -4.23
CA GLY A 292 -21.44 -5.83 -5.39
C GLY A 292 -21.98 -4.41 -5.51
N ALA A 293 -22.56 -3.88 -4.43
CA ALA A 293 -22.89 -2.47 -4.25
C ALA A 293 -21.88 -1.75 -3.34
N VAL A 294 -20.88 -2.44 -2.80
CA VAL A 294 -19.86 -1.94 -1.88
C VAL A 294 -18.49 -2.07 -2.56
N ASN A 295 -18.07 -1.02 -3.27
CA ASN A 295 -16.81 -0.99 -4.00
C ASN A 295 -16.41 0.46 -4.32
N PRO A 296 -15.15 0.76 -4.68
CA PRO A 296 -14.68 2.11 -5.00
C PRO A 296 -15.37 2.82 -6.16
N GLY A 297 -16.17 2.11 -6.96
CA GLY A 297 -16.99 2.70 -8.03
C GLY A 297 -18.45 2.89 -7.65
N ALA A 298 -18.85 2.51 -6.43
CA ALA A 298 -20.19 2.67 -5.91
C ALA A 298 -20.47 4.14 -5.56
N VAL A 299 -21.77 4.44 -5.47
CA VAL A 299 -22.25 5.74 -4.99
C VAL A 299 -22.61 5.56 -3.53
N GLU A 300 -22.06 6.40 -2.66
CA GLU A 300 -22.28 6.36 -1.22
C GLU A 300 -23.77 6.54 -0.88
N VAL A 301 -24.30 5.70 0.01
CA VAL A 301 -25.70 5.76 0.46
C VAL A 301 -25.74 6.14 1.92
N CYS A 302 -26.15 7.38 2.19
CA CYS A 302 -26.08 7.97 3.53
C CYS A 302 -26.83 7.17 4.61
N ASN A 303 -26.24 7.14 5.80
CA ASN A 303 -26.84 6.59 7.03
C ASN A 303 -27.20 5.09 6.97
N THR A 304 -26.55 4.32 6.09
CA THR A 304 -26.65 2.85 6.07
C THR A 304 -25.71 2.20 7.09
N GLY A 305 -24.63 2.90 7.48
CA GLY A 305 -23.56 2.37 8.33
C GLY A 305 -22.66 1.38 7.59
N LEU A 306 -22.61 1.51 6.26
CA LEU A 306 -21.69 0.84 5.35
C LEU A 306 -20.88 1.94 4.66
N ASP A 307 -19.62 1.66 4.35
CA ASP A 307 -18.74 2.50 3.53
C ASP A 307 -18.85 1.92 2.12
N GLU A 308 -19.81 2.40 1.32
CA GLU A 308 -20.14 1.79 0.03
C GLU A 308 -19.06 2.07 -1.01
N ASP A 309 -18.38 3.22 -0.96
CA ASP A 309 -17.29 3.56 -1.88
C ASP A 309 -15.89 3.16 -1.37
N CYS A 310 -15.80 2.47 -0.24
CA CYS A 310 -14.55 2.00 0.36
C CYS A 310 -13.50 3.12 0.59
N SER A 311 -13.94 4.37 0.74
CA SER A 311 -13.09 5.53 1.02
C SER A 311 -12.51 5.49 2.45
N GLY A 312 -13.08 4.69 3.33
CA GLY A 312 -12.77 4.61 4.74
C GLY A 312 -13.56 5.59 5.59
N ASP A 313 -14.54 6.29 5.00
CA ASP A 313 -15.48 7.17 5.69
C ASP A 313 -16.91 6.66 5.46
N GLU A 314 -17.53 6.10 6.50
CA GLU A 314 -18.85 5.42 6.44
C GLU A 314 -20.04 6.34 6.09
N ASN A 315 -19.79 7.63 5.82
CA ASN A 315 -20.80 8.64 5.47
C ASN A 315 -20.18 9.80 4.65
N ASP A 316 -19.44 9.54 3.56
CA ASP A 316 -18.99 10.60 2.62
C ASP A 316 -20.15 11.13 1.76
N CYS A 317 -21.14 11.71 2.43
CA CYS A 317 -22.34 12.25 1.83
C CYS A 317 -22.20 13.75 1.57
N GLY A 318 -21.19 14.17 0.82
CA GLY A 318 -21.00 15.57 0.49
C GLY A 318 -20.02 15.76 -0.67
N PHE A 319 -19.78 17.02 -1.04
CA PHE A 319 -18.73 17.31 -2.01
C PHE A 319 -17.35 17.27 -1.36
N GLY A 320 -16.66 16.13 -1.43
CA GLY A 320 -15.31 15.97 -0.91
C GLY A 320 -14.21 16.57 -1.82
N GLY A 321 -13.18 17.15 -1.20
CA GLY A 321 -11.93 17.54 -1.86
C GLY A 321 -11.95 18.89 -2.59
N ASP A 322 -11.12 19.01 -3.64
CA ASP A 322 -11.00 20.24 -4.44
C ASP A 322 -12.20 20.37 -5.40
N VAL A 323 -13.24 21.09 -4.98
CA VAL A 323 -14.44 21.35 -5.78
C VAL A 323 -14.25 22.64 -6.59
N LEU A 324 -13.95 22.50 -7.88
CA LEU A 324 -13.59 23.64 -8.72
C LEU A 324 -14.83 24.38 -9.23
N THR A 325 -14.64 25.61 -9.70
CA THR A 325 -15.70 26.36 -10.41
C THR A 325 -16.26 25.65 -11.66
N THR A 326 -15.56 24.64 -12.18
CA THR A 326 -16.04 23.80 -13.30
C THR A 326 -17.02 22.72 -12.88
N ASP A 327 -17.03 22.40 -11.58
CA ASP A 327 -17.82 21.33 -11.00
C ASP A 327 -19.10 21.89 -10.36
N ALA A 328 -19.30 23.22 -10.42
CA ALA A 328 -20.48 23.89 -9.92
C ALA A 328 -21.74 23.50 -10.71
N ASP A 329 -22.78 23.05 -9.99
CA ASP A 329 -24.10 22.73 -10.53
C ASP A 329 -24.84 23.99 -11.00
N TYR A 330 -24.61 25.10 -10.28
CA TYR A 330 -25.15 26.41 -10.62
C TYR A 330 -24.04 27.39 -10.99
N SER A 331 -24.22 28.10 -12.11
CA SER A 331 -23.31 29.17 -12.53
C SER A 331 -24.06 30.41 -13.03
N TYR A 332 -24.01 31.46 -12.22
CA TYR A 332 -24.73 32.71 -12.46
C TYR A 332 -23.79 33.87 -12.73
N THR A 333 -24.00 34.58 -13.84
CA THR A 333 -23.10 35.65 -14.27
C THR A 333 -23.83 36.98 -14.44
N GLY A 334 -23.21 38.09 -14.02
CA GLY A 334 -23.72 39.44 -14.23
C GLY A 334 -23.08 40.13 -15.44
N THR A 335 -23.85 40.53 -16.46
CA THR A 335 -23.29 41.03 -17.73
C THR A 335 -22.85 42.50 -17.74
N ALA A 336 -23.38 43.33 -16.84
CA ALA A 336 -23.07 44.76 -16.77
C ALA A 336 -22.73 45.26 -15.36
N SER A 337 -22.55 44.34 -14.40
CA SER A 337 -22.55 44.63 -12.98
C SER A 337 -21.17 44.43 -12.35
N VAL A 338 -20.52 45.54 -11.99
CA VAL A 338 -19.30 45.52 -11.17
C VAL A 338 -19.71 45.05 -9.77
N ASN A 339 -19.01 44.06 -9.21
CA ASN A 339 -19.33 43.42 -7.93
C ASN A 339 -20.68 42.67 -7.90
N PHE A 340 -21.09 42.01 -8.99
CA PHE A 340 -22.19 41.03 -8.91
C PHE A 340 -21.79 39.85 -8.01
N GLY A 341 -22.66 39.41 -7.09
CA GLY A 341 -22.32 38.39 -6.09
C GLY A 341 -21.56 38.95 -4.88
N TYR A 342 -21.74 40.24 -4.56
CA TYR A 342 -21.06 40.90 -3.44
C TYR A 342 -21.59 40.48 -2.06
N GLU A 343 -22.90 40.24 -2.00
CA GLU A 343 -23.65 39.65 -0.89
C GLU A 343 -24.73 38.76 -1.51
N LEU A 344 -24.99 37.61 -0.90
CA LEU A 344 -26.05 36.68 -1.28
C LEU A 344 -27.07 36.58 -0.16
N ALA A 345 -28.31 36.28 -0.53
CA ALA A 345 -29.34 35.94 0.41
C ALA A 345 -30.33 34.96 -0.22
N SER A 346 -30.97 34.14 0.60
CA SER A 346 -32.01 33.19 0.17
C SER A 346 -33.28 33.34 1.01
N GLY A 347 -34.41 32.92 0.45
CA GLY A 347 -35.73 32.91 1.10
C GLY A 347 -36.85 32.65 0.10
N ASP A 348 -37.96 32.04 0.52
CA ASP A 348 -39.16 31.92 -0.31
C ASP A 348 -39.99 33.21 -0.25
N TRP A 349 -39.62 34.24 -1.02
CA TRP A 349 -40.28 35.55 -0.94
C TRP A 349 -41.62 35.59 -1.67
N ASN A 350 -41.88 34.64 -2.57
CA ASN A 350 -43.10 34.60 -3.36
C ASN A 350 -44.17 33.60 -2.83
N ASP A 351 -43.85 32.86 -1.77
CA ASP A 351 -44.70 31.86 -1.10
C ASP A 351 -45.14 30.74 -2.07
N ASP A 352 -44.21 30.24 -2.87
CA ASP A 352 -44.45 29.13 -3.81
C ASP A 352 -43.88 27.78 -3.35
N GLY A 353 -43.17 27.77 -2.23
CA GLY A 353 -42.58 26.58 -1.60
C GLY A 353 -41.20 26.22 -2.13
N PHE A 354 -40.61 27.02 -3.03
CA PHE A 354 -39.21 26.89 -3.44
C PHE A 354 -38.40 28.06 -2.88
N MET A 355 -37.16 27.80 -2.49
CA MET A 355 -36.26 28.86 -2.05
C MET A 355 -35.80 29.71 -3.24
N ASP A 356 -35.83 31.04 -3.04
CA ASP A 356 -35.36 32.00 -4.01
C ASP A 356 -33.97 32.50 -3.67
N LEU A 357 -33.30 33.12 -4.66
CA LEU A 357 -31.97 33.70 -4.50
C LEU A 357 -31.97 35.21 -4.81
N ALA A 358 -31.45 36.00 -3.88
CA ALA A 358 -31.16 37.41 -4.06
C ALA A 358 -29.64 37.65 -4.17
N ILE A 359 -29.23 38.41 -5.19
CA ILE A 359 -27.82 38.66 -5.49
C ILE A 359 -27.54 40.17 -5.49
N GLY A 360 -26.68 40.59 -4.57
CA GLY A 360 -26.23 41.97 -4.43
C GLY A 360 -25.15 42.37 -5.43
N ALA A 361 -25.34 43.54 -6.04
CA ALA A 361 -24.38 44.18 -6.93
C ALA A 361 -24.24 45.67 -6.62
N GLN A 362 -23.65 46.00 -5.47
CA GLN A 362 -23.58 47.37 -4.94
C GLN A 362 -22.97 48.43 -5.88
N ASN A 363 -22.08 48.02 -6.81
CA ASN A 363 -21.44 48.94 -7.75
C ASN A 363 -22.13 48.99 -9.13
N ALA A 364 -23.20 48.21 -9.32
CA ALA A 364 -23.97 48.21 -10.55
C ALA A 364 -24.59 49.58 -10.86
N LYS A 365 -24.75 49.84 -12.16
CA LYS A 365 -25.47 51.02 -12.64
C LYS A 365 -26.95 50.74 -12.63
N ASN A 366 -27.77 51.72 -12.24
CA ASN A 366 -29.21 51.63 -12.45
C ASN A 366 -29.60 51.88 -13.92
N THR A 367 -30.90 51.74 -14.24
CA THR A 367 -31.45 51.95 -15.60
C THR A 367 -31.19 53.37 -16.14
N GLY A 368 -31.02 54.35 -15.25
CA GLY A 368 -30.60 55.72 -15.57
C GLY A 368 -29.10 55.90 -15.83
N ALA A 369 -28.33 54.81 -15.89
CA ALA A 369 -26.88 54.77 -16.03
C ALA A 369 -26.10 55.52 -14.93
N LYS A 370 -26.65 55.60 -13.72
CA LYS A 370 -25.97 56.16 -12.54
C LYS A 370 -25.00 55.15 -11.97
N SER A 371 -23.71 55.46 -11.95
CA SER A 371 -22.67 54.58 -11.39
C SER A 371 -22.88 54.34 -9.90
N ALA A 372 -22.68 53.10 -9.46
CA ALA A 372 -22.81 52.69 -8.05
C ALA A 372 -24.15 53.10 -7.42
N ALA A 373 -25.22 53.09 -8.21
CA ALA A 373 -26.56 53.14 -7.65
C ALA A 373 -26.85 51.85 -6.86
N GLY A 374 -26.26 50.75 -7.31
CA GLY A 374 -26.43 49.44 -6.72
C GLY A 374 -27.72 48.77 -7.18
N ARG A 375 -27.67 47.43 -7.23
CA ARG A 375 -28.77 46.58 -7.65
C ARG A 375 -28.83 45.33 -6.77
N VAL A 376 -30.04 44.81 -6.60
CA VAL A 376 -30.31 43.49 -6.04
C VAL A 376 -31.16 42.74 -7.04
N TYR A 377 -30.64 41.64 -7.55
CA TYR A 377 -31.33 40.78 -8.50
C TYR A 377 -32.03 39.65 -7.76
N ILE A 378 -33.23 39.29 -8.19
CA ILE A 378 -34.03 38.20 -7.64
C ILE A 378 -34.19 37.13 -8.72
N ALA A 379 -33.92 35.89 -8.36
CA ALA A 379 -34.26 34.71 -9.13
C ALA A 379 -35.17 33.82 -8.27
N TYR A 380 -36.38 33.56 -8.78
CA TYR A 380 -37.34 32.71 -8.10
C TYR A 380 -37.03 31.23 -8.34
N GLY A 381 -37.22 30.40 -7.31
CA GLY A 381 -37.13 28.95 -7.41
C GLY A 381 -38.25 28.35 -8.29
N PRO A 382 -38.10 27.12 -8.82
CA PRO A 382 -36.89 26.30 -8.86
C PRO A 382 -35.80 26.94 -9.72
N LEU A 383 -34.58 26.99 -9.20
CA LEU A 383 -33.49 27.69 -9.87
C LEU A 383 -32.95 26.88 -11.07
N PRO A 384 -32.74 27.49 -12.25
CA PRO A 384 -32.08 26.82 -13.37
C PRO A 384 -30.55 26.78 -13.16
N SER A 385 -29.87 25.73 -13.63
CA SER A 385 -28.42 25.55 -13.46
C SER A 385 -27.54 26.69 -14.01
N THR A 386 -28.04 27.49 -14.95
CA THR A 386 -27.30 28.67 -15.43
C THR A 386 -28.22 29.84 -15.66
N MET A 387 -27.76 31.05 -15.28
CA MET A 387 -28.45 32.31 -15.54
C MET A 387 -27.48 33.44 -15.86
N THR A 388 -27.96 34.34 -16.71
CA THR A 388 -27.28 35.56 -17.08
C THR A 388 -28.11 36.76 -16.64
N PHE A 389 -27.65 37.43 -15.59
CA PHE A 389 -28.32 38.58 -14.98
C PHE A 389 -28.09 39.87 -15.79
N ASP A 390 -29.05 40.79 -15.70
CA ASP A 390 -29.38 41.87 -16.64
C ASP A 390 -30.09 41.40 -17.93
N LEU A 391 -30.51 40.13 -18.00
CA LEU A 391 -31.21 39.52 -19.13
C LEU A 391 -32.33 38.56 -18.69
N GLU A 392 -32.06 37.75 -17.66
CA GLU A 392 -32.88 36.58 -17.29
C GLU A 392 -33.47 36.67 -15.88
N GLU A 393 -33.15 37.69 -15.09
CA GLU A 393 -33.71 37.87 -13.74
C GLU A 393 -35.24 38.04 -13.73
N ASP A 394 -35.89 37.57 -12.67
CA ASP A 394 -37.33 37.74 -12.49
C ASP A 394 -37.68 39.17 -12.05
N ALA A 395 -36.90 39.68 -11.10
CA ALA A 395 -37.02 41.05 -10.60
C ALA A 395 -35.66 41.66 -10.27
N VAL A 396 -35.61 42.99 -10.28
CA VAL A 396 -34.42 43.73 -9.86
C VAL A 396 -34.80 45.00 -9.10
N PHE A 397 -34.29 45.13 -7.88
CA PHE A 397 -34.34 46.37 -7.11
C PHE A 397 -33.13 47.24 -7.45
N GLU A 398 -33.33 48.54 -7.68
CA GLU A 398 -32.23 49.46 -7.98
C GLU A 398 -32.27 50.76 -7.16
N GLY A 399 -31.06 51.20 -6.78
CA GLY A 399 -30.85 52.52 -6.20
C GLY A 399 -31.17 53.65 -7.19
N VAL A 400 -31.32 54.87 -6.68
CA VAL A 400 -31.88 55.99 -7.45
C VAL A 400 -30.77 56.88 -8.03
N ASN A 401 -29.80 57.23 -7.20
CA ASN A 401 -28.72 58.16 -7.51
C ASN A 401 -27.37 57.43 -7.61
N SER A 402 -26.35 58.18 -8.05
CA SER A 402 -24.99 57.65 -8.05
C SER A 402 -24.48 57.53 -6.62
N SER A 403 -23.76 56.44 -6.34
CA SER A 403 -23.18 56.15 -5.02
C SER A 403 -24.22 55.93 -3.92
N ASP A 404 -25.40 55.39 -4.26
CA ASP A 404 -26.35 54.90 -3.25
C ASP A 404 -25.93 53.52 -2.70
N TYR A 405 -25.27 52.70 -3.52
CA TYR A 405 -24.76 51.34 -3.20
C TYR A 405 -25.82 50.37 -2.64
N LEU A 406 -27.03 50.35 -3.20
CA LEU A 406 -28.03 49.33 -2.87
C LEU A 406 -27.50 47.91 -3.14
N GLY A 407 -27.79 46.97 -2.24
CA GLY A 407 -27.34 45.59 -2.38
C GLY A 407 -25.92 45.36 -1.86
N LYS A 408 -25.42 46.27 -1.01
CA LYS A 408 -24.21 46.04 -0.22
C LYS A 408 -24.40 44.93 0.81
N SER A 409 -25.56 44.92 1.44
CA SER A 409 -25.98 43.96 2.45
C SER A 409 -27.46 43.67 2.23
N ILE A 410 -27.84 42.40 2.34
CA ILE A 410 -29.16 41.85 2.05
C ILE A 410 -29.48 40.83 3.15
N THR A 411 -30.75 40.65 3.50
CA THR A 411 -31.19 39.66 4.49
C THR A 411 -31.59 38.34 3.83
N SER A 412 -31.11 37.22 4.39
CA SER A 412 -31.65 35.89 4.13
C SER A 412 -32.77 35.58 5.12
N GLY A 413 -33.84 34.94 4.65
CA GLY A 413 -34.96 34.50 5.48
C GLY A 413 -35.57 35.61 6.34
N GLY A 414 -36.28 35.18 7.40
CA GLY A 414 -36.85 36.01 8.46
C GLY A 414 -38.12 36.76 8.08
N ASP A 415 -39.00 36.96 9.07
CA ASP A 415 -40.36 37.49 8.89
C ASP A 415 -40.58 38.69 9.84
N LEU A 416 -40.45 39.89 9.29
CA LEU A 416 -40.53 41.13 10.07
C LEU A 416 -41.98 41.49 10.44
N ASP A 417 -42.98 41.00 9.69
CA ASP A 417 -44.39 41.30 9.94
C ASP A 417 -45.24 40.11 10.43
N GLY A 418 -44.64 38.95 10.59
CA GLY A 418 -45.25 37.75 11.16
C GLY A 418 -46.35 37.16 10.28
N ASP A 419 -46.29 37.37 8.96
CA ASP A 419 -47.26 36.82 8.02
C ASP A 419 -46.97 35.38 7.56
N GLY A 420 -45.80 34.85 7.94
CA GLY A 420 -45.30 33.52 7.64
C GLY A 420 -44.47 33.44 6.37
N VAL A 421 -44.28 34.55 5.64
CA VAL A 421 -43.47 34.62 4.43
C VAL A 421 -42.23 35.48 4.70
N PRO A 422 -41.02 35.02 4.35
CA PRO A 422 -39.82 35.82 4.53
C PRO A 422 -39.87 37.21 3.86
N ASP A 423 -39.19 38.17 4.45
CA ASP A 423 -39.07 39.55 3.97
C ASP A 423 -37.69 39.84 3.39
N LEU A 424 -37.62 40.75 2.41
CA LEU A 424 -36.35 41.18 1.82
C LEU A 424 -35.98 42.60 2.25
N LEU A 425 -34.87 42.73 2.96
CA LEU A 425 -34.29 44.01 3.34
C LEU A 425 -32.94 44.23 2.67
N MET A 426 -32.74 45.43 2.14
CA MET A 426 -31.59 45.77 1.33
C MET A 426 -30.96 47.08 1.80
N GLY A 427 -29.68 47.02 2.19
CA GLY A 427 -28.89 48.18 2.59
C GLY A 427 -28.43 49.02 1.40
N ALA A 428 -28.60 50.34 1.51
CA ALA A 428 -28.04 51.36 0.62
C ALA A 428 -27.38 52.46 1.46
N TYR A 429 -26.18 52.16 1.95
CA TYR A 429 -25.53 52.90 3.04
C TYR A 429 -25.22 54.36 2.73
N ALA A 430 -25.03 54.76 1.46
CA ALA A 430 -24.78 56.16 1.10
C ALA A 430 -25.96 56.82 0.39
N TYR A 431 -27.14 56.20 0.47
CA TYR A 431 -28.38 56.78 -0.03
C TYR A 431 -28.69 58.12 0.69
N ASN A 432 -29.20 59.07 -0.08
CA ASN A 432 -29.64 60.37 0.43
C ASN A 432 -31.16 60.35 0.68
N ASP A 433 -31.59 60.16 1.93
CA ASP A 433 -33.02 60.10 2.29
C ASP A 433 -33.43 61.13 3.33
N GLY A 434 -34.73 61.38 3.47
CA GLY A 434 -35.27 62.31 4.49
C GLY A 434 -34.80 63.76 4.33
N GLY A 435 -34.17 64.10 3.20
CA GLY A 435 -33.53 65.40 2.97
C GLY A 435 -32.14 65.57 3.60
N VAL A 436 -31.56 64.48 4.11
CA VAL A 436 -30.20 64.42 4.66
C VAL A 436 -29.27 63.79 3.61
N SER A 437 -28.01 64.22 3.59
CA SER A 437 -27.04 63.68 2.65
C SER A 437 -26.29 62.49 3.23
N ASP A 438 -26.13 61.41 2.45
CA ASP A 438 -25.38 60.19 2.79
C ASP A 438 -25.74 59.61 4.17
N ASN A 439 -26.98 59.79 4.62
CA ASN A 439 -27.46 59.24 5.88
C ASN A 439 -27.72 57.73 5.79
N GLY A 440 -27.89 57.21 4.58
CA GLY A 440 -28.11 55.81 4.31
C GLY A 440 -29.56 55.39 4.53
N THR A 441 -29.94 54.27 3.90
CA THR A 441 -31.29 53.71 4.02
C THR A 441 -31.27 52.19 3.91
N VAL A 442 -32.29 51.56 4.50
CA VAL A 442 -32.71 50.19 4.26
C VAL A 442 -34.00 50.23 3.45
N VAL A 443 -34.01 49.54 2.32
CA VAL A 443 -35.17 49.34 1.47
C VAL A 443 -35.83 48.04 1.91
N LEU A 444 -37.11 48.11 2.27
CA LEU A 444 -37.90 46.97 2.73
C LEU A 444 -38.93 46.60 1.66
N ALA A 445 -38.92 45.34 1.26
CA ALA A 445 -39.89 44.73 0.38
C ALA A 445 -40.50 43.51 1.09
N TYR A 446 -41.81 43.54 1.33
CA TYR A 446 -42.48 42.47 2.05
C TYR A 446 -42.71 41.24 1.17
N GLY A 447 -42.55 40.06 1.76
CA GLY A 447 -42.85 38.77 1.16
C GLY A 447 -44.32 38.58 0.79
N GLY A 448 -44.62 37.47 0.13
CA GLY A 448 -45.97 37.03 -0.24
C GLY A 448 -46.49 37.70 -1.51
N SER A 449 -45.63 38.41 -2.25
CA SER A 449 -45.97 38.96 -3.56
C SER A 449 -44.86 38.73 -4.57
N THR A 450 -45.21 38.19 -5.74
CA THR A 450 -44.25 38.01 -6.84
C THR A 450 -43.87 39.38 -7.42
N TRP A 451 -42.64 39.80 -7.16
CA TRP A 451 -42.03 40.97 -7.76
C TRP A 451 -41.72 40.72 -9.24
N SER A 452 -41.69 41.76 -10.06
CA SER A 452 -41.29 41.60 -11.46
C SER A 452 -40.73 42.88 -12.06
N GLY A 453 -39.78 42.69 -12.98
CA GLY A 453 -39.11 43.78 -13.68
C GLY A 453 -38.29 44.68 -12.75
N THR A 454 -38.08 45.93 -13.16
CA THR A 454 -37.25 46.88 -12.40
C THR A 454 -38.07 47.66 -11.39
N ILE A 455 -37.69 47.54 -10.11
CA ILE A 455 -38.30 48.21 -8.97
C ILE A 455 -37.30 49.25 -8.43
N SER A 456 -37.69 50.52 -8.46
CA SER A 456 -36.88 51.56 -7.80
C SER A 456 -37.02 51.44 -6.28
N ALA A 457 -35.93 51.67 -5.54
CA ALA A 457 -35.97 51.78 -4.08
C ALA A 457 -37.08 52.71 -3.54
N THR A 458 -37.45 53.76 -4.29
CA THR A 458 -38.54 54.69 -3.89
C THR A 458 -39.96 54.11 -4.04
N SER A 459 -40.09 52.98 -4.72
CA SER A 459 -41.36 52.28 -4.96
C SER A 459 -41.51 51.01 -4.13
N ALA A 460 -40.50 50.66 -3.31
CA ALA A 460 -40.59 49.60 -2.33
C ALA A 460 -41.61 49.95 -1.23
N ASP A 461 -41.99 48.95 -0.42
CA ASP A 461 -43.05 49.10 0.58
C ASP A 461 -42.68 50.13 1.66
N ALA A 462 -41.43 50.08 2.13
CA ALA A 462 -40.90 51.05 3.05
C ALA A 462 -39.42 51.35 2.80
N ARG A 463 -38.99 52.49 3.35
CA ARG A 463 -37.59 52.87 3.49
C ARG A 463 -37.36 53.37 4.91
N ILE A 464 -36.38 52.79 5.58
CA ILE A 464 -35.93 53.22 6.91
C ILE A 464 -34.59 53.91 6.72
N TYR A 465 -34.41 55.12 7.24
CA TYR A 465 -33.20 55.90 6.99
C TYR A 465 -32.54 56.39 8.27
N GLY A 466 -31.21 56.56 8.21
CA GLY A 466 -30.42 57.10 9.31
C GLY A 466 -30.71 58.58 9.55
N ASP A 467 -30.51 59.06 10.78
CA ASP A 467 -30.94 60.41 11.15
C ASP A 467 -29.92 61.50 10.82
N LEU A 468 -28.62 61.20 10.86
CA LEU A 468 -27.57 62.20 10.68
C LEU A 468 -26.86 62.03 9.34
N LYS A 469 -26.24 63.13 8.93
CA LYS A 469 -25.46 63.19 7.71
C LYS A 469 -24.26 62.27 7.82
N SER A 470 -24.06 61.45 6.79
CA SER A 470 -22.88 60.58 6.66
C SER A 470 -22.81 59.48 7.73
N ASP A 471 -23.93 59.10 8.38
CA ASP A 471 -24.00 57.99 9.34
C ASP A 471 -23.82 56.61 8.70
N GLN A 472 -24.02 56.52 7.37
CA GLN A 472 -23.94 55.28 6.60
C GLN A 472 -24.91 54.18 7.06
N PHE A 473 -26.12 54.55 7.49
CA PHE A 473 -27.14 53.59 7.92
C PHE A 473 -27.52 52.61 6.79
N GLY A 474 -27.61 51.32 7.13
CA GLY A 474 -27.76 50.26 6.12
C GLY A 474 -26.42 49.77 5.57
N GLN A 475 -25.33 49.95 6.34
CA GLN A 475 -24.03 49.31 6.08
C GLN A 475 -24.15 47.79 6.02
N VAL A 476 -24.84 47.26 7.02
CA VAL A 476 -25.16 45.86 7.27
C VAL A 476 -26.61 45.82 7.73
N VAL A 477 -27.36 44.86 7.21
CA VAL A 477 -28.75 44.57 7.56
C VAL A 477 -28.90 43.09 7.83
N ARG A 478 -29.54 42.74 8.95
CA ARG A 478 -29.82 41.35 9.36
C ARG A 478 -31.20 41.30 10.02
N LEU A 479 -32.01 40.30 9.68
CA LEU A 479 -33.14 39.91 10.50
C LEU A 479 -32.61 38.94 11.53
N ILE A 480 -32.57 39.35 12.79
CA ILE A 480 -31.82 38.66 13.84
C ILE A 480 -32.66 37.67 14.64
N GLY A 481 -33.91 37.41 14.22
CA GLY A 481 -34.86 36.56 14.94
C GLY A 481 -35.65 37.33 16.00
N ASP A 482 -36.55 36.64 16.71
CA ASP A 482 -37.36 37.17 17.81
C ASP A 482 -36.52 37.28 19.10
N VAL A 483 -35.99 38.46 19.35
CA VAL A 483 -35.07 38.78 20.46
C VAL A 483 -35.84 39.15 21.73
N ASP A 484 -37.09 39.62 21.60
CA ASP A 484 -37.89 40.11 22.74
C ASP A 484 -39.08 39.21 23.12
N GLY A 485 -39.31 38.15 22.36
CA GLY A 485 -40.31 37.12 22.59
C GLY A 485 -41.73 37.56 22.25
N ASP A 486 -41.90 38.56 21.38
CA ASP A 486 -43.21 39.03 20.94
C ASP A 486 -43.74 38.30 19.69
N GLY A 487 -42.92 37.44 19.10
CA GLY A 487 -43.24 36.56 17.97
C GLY A 487 -43.01 37.17 16.59
N TYR A 488 -42.25 38.26 16.49
CA TYR A 488 -41.84 38.86 15.22
C TYR A 488 -40.31 38.99 15.19
N ASP A 489 -39.70 38.81 14.02
CA ASP A 489 -38.25 38.95 13.92
C ASP A 489 -37.82 40.41 14.02
N GLU A 490 -36.72 40.67 14.74
CA GLU A 490 -36.11 41.99 14.81
C GLU A 490 -35.20 42.28 13.62
N LEU A 491 -35.16 43.54 13.21
CA LEU A 491 -34.19 44.05 12.24
C LEU A 491 -33.03 44.75 12.94
N ALA A 492 -31.81 44.25 12.73
CA ALA A 492 -30.57 44.94 13.08
C ALA A 492 -30.00 45.71 11.89
N VAL A 493 -29.66 46.99 12.11
CA VAL A 493 -29.07 47.85 11.08
C VAL A 493 -27.84 48.60 11.59
N GLY A 494 -26.71 48.42 10.91
CA GLY A 494 -25.46 49.13 11.20
C GLY A 494 -25.37 50.50 10.54
N ALA A 495 -24.78 51.44 11.28
CA ALA A 495 -24.38 52.78 10.88
C ALA A 495 -22.95 53.03 11.42
N ASN A 496 -21.96 52.40 10.79
CA ASN A 496 -20.57 52.25 11.25
C ASN A 496 -19.81 53.56 11.53
N VAL A 497 -20.20 54.69 10.95
CA VAL A 497 -19.54 55.99 11.14
C VAL A 497 -20.39 56.99 11.91
N ALA A 498 -21.51 56.54 12.48
CA ALA A 498 -22.34 57.38 13.33
C ALA A 498 -21.58 57.78 14.60
N ASP A 499 -21.73 59.04 15.01
CA ASP A 499 -20.87 59.67 16.04
C ASP A 499 -21.49 59.70 17.45
N TYR A 500 -22.39 58.77 17.79
CA TYR A 500 -23.15 58.82 19.05
C TYR A 500 -22.28 58.55 20.31
N GLY A 501 -21.30 57.66 20.22
CA GLY A 501 -20.28 57.36 21.25
C GLY A 501 -18.96 58.13 21.07
N GLY A 502 -18.93 59.10 20.15
CA GLY A 502 -17.73 59.83 19.72
C GLY A 502 -17.40 59.57 18.24
N THR A 503 -16.30 60.15 17.74
CA THR A 503 -15.96 60.11 16.31
C THR A 503 -15.80 58.68 15.79
N ASN A 504 -16.52 58.33 14.73
CA ASN A 504 -16.57 57.00 14.11
C ASN A 504 -16.83 55.88 15.12
N SER A 505 -17.70 56.12 16.10
CA SER A 505 -18.04 55.09 17.09
C SER A 505 -18.90 53.98 16.52
N GLY A 506 -19.75 54.32 15.56
CA GLY A 506 -20.70 53.41 14.97
C GLY A 506 -21.90 53.18 15.90
N VAL A 507 -23.04 52.85 15.27
CA VAL A 507 -24.27 52.47 15.97
C VAL A 507 -24.92 51.30 15.26
N VAL A 508 -25.47 50.37 16.05
CA VAL A 508 -26.41 49.37 15.56
C VAL A 508 -27.79 49.66 16.13
N TYR A 509 -28.78 49.80 15.26
CA TYR A 509 -30.19 49.97 15.63
C TYR A 509 -30.87 48.63 15.58
N ILE A 510 -31.62 48.28 16.62
CA ILE A 510 -32.56 47.16 16.59
C ILE A 510 -33.97 47.72 16.47
N ILE A 511 -34.63 47.35 15.39
CA ILE A 511 -35.96 47.80 15.00
C ILE A 511 -36.91 46.61 15.19
N PRO A 512 -37.92 46.73 16.07
CA PRO A 512 -38.80 45.62 16.40
C PRO A 512 -39.60 45.15 15.19
N GLY A 513 -39.86 43.85 15.11
CA GLY A 513 -40.86 43.32 14.20
C GLY A 513 -42.28 43.76 14.59
N SER A 514 -43.23 43.68 13.66
CA SER A 514 -44.63 43.95 13.96
C SER A 514 -45.61 43.52 12.87
N ALA A 515 -46.73 42.94 13.30
CA ALA A 515 -47.92 42.75 12.44
C ALA A 515 -48.43 44.03 11.75
N THR A 516 -48.05 45.23 12.22
CA THR A 516 -48.30 46.45 11.46
C THR A 516 -47.12 46.75 10.56
N ARG A 517 -47.25 46.40 9.27
CA ARG A 517 -46.26 46.73 8.24
C ARG A 517 -45.81 48.19 8.31
N TYR A 518 -44.49 48.37 8.29
CA TYR A 518 -43.85 49.63 8.01
C TYR A 518 -44.25 50.13 6.61
N SER A 519 -44.41 51.43 6.43
CA SER A 519 -44.75 51.98 5.12
C SER A 519 -44.19 53.38 4.89
N GLY A 520 -43.79 53.65 3.64
CA GLY A 520 -43.20 54.92 3.26
C GLY A 520 -41.80 55.13 3.84
N ALA A 521 -41.37 56.39 3.95
CA ALA A 521 -40.04 56.75 4.45
C ALA A 521 -40.10 57.12 5.95
N MET A 522 -39.32 56.43 6.78
CA MET A 522 -39.29 56.59 8.23
C MET A 522 -37.85 56.73 8.74
N ALA A 523 -37.67 57.53 9.79
CA ALA A 523 -36.36 57.71 10.41
C ALA A 523 -36.12 56.63 11.47
N ALA A 524 -34.93 56.02 11.48
CA ALA A 524 -34.59 54.93 12.40
C ALA A 524 -34.81 55.31 13.87
N SER A 525 -34.41 56.52 14.29
CA SER A 525 -34.63 56.99 15.68
C SER A 525 -36.08 57.07 16.13
N THR A 526 -37.05 57.00 15.22
CA THR A 526 -38.48 57.09 15.55
C THR A 526 -39.14 55.72 15.76
N ILE A 527 -38.50 54.65 15.29
CA ILE A 527 -39.06 53.30 15.30
C ILE A 527 -38.14 52.27 15.98
N ALA A 528 -36.85 52.55 16.13
CA ALA A 528 -35.92 51.65 16.83
C ALA A 528 -36.34 51.44 18.29
N GLY A 529 -36.37 50.18 18.73
CA GLY A 529 -36.56 49.83 20.13
C GLY A 529 -35.32 50.16 20.95
N VAL A 530 -34.15 49.79 20.43
CA VAL A 530 -32.85 50.08 21.03
C VAL A 530 -31.82 50.49 19.97
N ALA A 531 -30.83 51.25 20.41
CA ALA A 531 -29.65 51.58 19.61
C ALA A 531 -28.42 51.38 20.48
N PHE A 532 -27.48 50.56 20.00
CA PHE A 532 -26.20 50.29 20.63
C PHE A 532 -25.14 51.19 20.00
N ALA A 533 -24.51 52.06 20.80
CA ALA A 533 -23.40 52.89 20.33
C ALA A 533 -22.06 52.29 20.75
N GLY A 534 -21.10 52.20 19.81
CA GLY A 534 -19.72 51.79 20.08
C GLY A 534 -18.94 52.88 20.84
N ASP A 535 -17.70 52.58 21.21
CA ASP A 535 -16.79 53.59 21.76
C ASP A 535 -16.12 54.39 20.62
N THR A 536 -15.39 55.47 20.93
CA THR A 536 -14.79 56.33 19.90
C THR A 536 -13.78 55.56 19.02
N GLY A 537 -14.04 55.50 17.71
CA GLY A 537 -13.17 54.87 16.71
C GLY A 537 -13.46 53.39 16.45
N ASP A 538 -14.46 52.82 17.12
CA ASP A 538 -14.75 51.38 17.11
C ASP A 538 -15.49 50.89 15.86
N ARG A 539 -16.26 51.77 15.21
CA ARG A 539 -17.09 51.46 14.04
C ARG A 539 -17.99 50.23 14.20
N LEU A 540 -18.75 50.20 15.30
CA LEU A 540 -19.79 49.19 15.51
C LEU A 540 -20.80 49.16 14.34
N GLY A 541 -21.15 47.98 13.82
CA GLY A 541 -22.00 47.86 12.62
C GLY A 541 -21.26 48.02 11.28
N ASP A 542 -19.94 47.84 11.31
CA ASP A 542 -18.99 47.42 10.25
C ASP A 542 -19.37 46.29 9.27
N LEU A 543 -19.17 46.42 7.97
CA LEU A 543 -18.99 45.25 7.07
C LEU A 543 -20.12 44.20 7.19
N ARG A 544 -19.87 43.06 7.86
CA ARG A 544 -20.81 41.93 8.08
C ARG A 544 -20.82 41.48 9.54
N ASN A 545 -20.61 42.42 10.44
CA ASN A 545 -20.33 42.12 11.83
C ASN A 545 -21.57 42.11 12.72
N ILE A 546 -22.67 41.57 12.23
CA ILE A 546 -23.89 41.34 13.01
C ILE A 546 -24.27 39.87 12.81
N GLY A 547 -24.34 39.11 13.91
CA GLY A 547 -24.81 37.73 13.90
C GLY A 547 -26.31 37.66 13.61
N GLN A 548 -26.76 36.53 13.05
CA GLN A 548 -28.12 36.37 12.55
C GLN A 548 -28.77 35.12 13.16
N GLY A 549 -29.94 35.31 13.80
CA GLY A 549 -30.95 34.26 14.01
C GLY A 549 -30.48 33.02 14.78
N PHE A 550 -29.86 33.20 15.95
CA PHE A 550 -29.32 32.09 16.74
C PHE A 550 -29.69 32.20 18.21
N ASP A 551 -29.77 31.08 18.91
CA ASP A 551 -30.05 30.98 20.35
C ASP A 551 -28.94 30.19 21.05
N LEU A 552 -27.97 30.92 21.61
CA LEU A 552 -26.78 30.32 22.22
C LEU A 552 -27.09 29.67 23.58
N ASN A 553 -28.24 29.98 24.19
CA ASN A 553 -28.59 29.51 25.54
C ASN A 553 -29.78 28.52 25.58
N GLY A 554 -30.46 28.32 24.46
CA GLY A 554 -31.58 27.41 24.29
C GLY A 554 -32.87 27.84 25.01
N ASP A 555 -33.08 29.13 25.22
CA ASP A 555 -34.30 29.66 25.87
C ASP A 555 -35.46 29.98 24.89
N GLY A 556 -35.20 29.86 23.60
CA GLY A 556 -36.12 30.07 22.49
C GLY A 556 -36.23 31.52 22.04
N LEU A 557 -35.41 32.43 22.57
CA LEU A 557 -35.26 33.80 22.07
C LEU A 557 -33.96 33.91 21.29
N ALA A 558 -33.97 34.73 20.23
CA ALA A 558 -32.77 34.99 19.48
C ALA A 558 -31.81 35.90 20.26
N ASP A 559 -30.53 35.57 20.21
CA ASP A 559 -29.43 36.29 20.82
C ASP A 559 -28.79 37.28 19.84
N VAL A 560 -28.04 38.25 20.37
CA VAL A 560 -27.47 39.34 19.58
C VAL A 560 -25.95 39.40 19.72
N ALA A 561 -25.25 39.29 18.58
CA ALA A 561 -23.79 39.48 18.50
C ALA A 561 -23.45 40.64 17.56
N LEU A 562 -22.74 41.64 18.09
CA LEU A 562 -22.37 42.88 17.39
C LEU A 562 -20.86 43.09 17.40
N GLY A 563 -20.23 43.11 16.24
CA GLY A 563 -18.79 43.29 16.10
C GLY A 563 -18.35 44.74 15.94
N SER A 564 -17.12 45.00 16.35
CA SER A 564 -16.44 46.27 16.19
C SER A 564 -14.96 45.99 15.88
N VAL A 565 -14.67 45.90 14.58
CA VAL A 565 -13.39 45.40 14.05
C VAL A 565 -12.19 46.32 14.30
N GLU A 566 -12.44 47.62 14.53
CA GLU A 566 -11.41 48.63 14.83
C GLU A 566 -11.25 48.89 16.34
N ASN A 567 -11.94 48.11 17.19
CA ASN A 567 -11.84 48.27 18.64
C ASN A 567 -10.40 48.08 19.14
N THR A 568 -10.02 48.92 20.10
CA THR A 568 -8.63 49.00 20.60
C THR A 568 -8.41 48.47 22.01
N THR A 569 -9.38 47.73 22.58
CA THR A 569 -9.27 47.12 23.92
C THR A 569 -8.05 46.22 24.02
N VAL A 570 -7.75 45.47 22.95
CA VAL A 570 -6.56 44.60 22.83
C VAL A 570 -5.69 45.10 21.68
N GLY A 571 -4.94 46.19 21.91
CA GLY A 571 -4.04 46.77 20.92
C GLY A 571 -4.77 47.45 19.76
N THR A 572 -4.06 47.84 18.69
CA THR A 572 -4.68 48.52 17.55
C THR A 572 -5.40 47.52 16.65
N ASP A 573 -6.65 47.81 16.29
CA ASP A 573 -7.47 46.99 15.38
C ASP A 573 -7.59 45.53 15.84
N GLY A 574 -7.60 45.28 17.15
CA GLY A 574 -7.78 43.93 17.68
C GLY A 574 -9.18 43.38 17.39
N GLY A 575 -10.18 44.26 17.35
CA GLY A 575 -11.57 43.88 17.23
C GLY A 575 -12.20 43.50 18.58
N ILE A 576 -13.53 43.41 18.61
CA ILE A 576 -14.32 42.94 19.75
C ILE A 576 -15.71 42.51 19.25
N VAL A 577 -16.34 41.54 19.89
CA VAL A 577 -17.76 41.22 19.69
C VAL A 577 -18.51 41.41 21.00
N TYR A 578 -19.54 42.27 20.99
CA TYR A 578 -20.47 42.47 22.09
C TYR A 578 -21.62 41.49 21.95
N PHE A 579 -21.91 40.76 23.01
CA PHE A 579 -22.92 39.71 23.04
C PHE A 579 -24.01 40.03 24.07
N TYR A 580 -25.27 39.80 23.68
CA TYR A 580 -26.45 40.04 24.50
C TYR A 580 -27.38 38.84 24.37
N TYR A 581 -27.91 38.36 25.49
CA TYR A 581 -28.99 37.39 25.45
C TYR A 581 -30.30 38.04 25.04
N GLY A 582 -31.14 37.28 24.32
CA GLY A 582 -32.53 37.63 24.08
C GLY A 582 -33.26 37.93 25.40
N ASP A 583 -33.98 39.05 25.46
CA ASP A 583 -34.82 39.40 26.60
C ASP A 583 -35.90 40.38 26.14
N SER A 584 -37.15 40.09 26.54
CA SER A 584 -38.30 40.99 26.50
C SER A 584 -38.06 42.43 26.98
N ALA A 585 -37.02 42.69 27.78
CA ALA A 585 -36.64 44.02 28.23
C ALA A 585 -35.59 44.73 27.35
N LEU A 586 -34.87 44.00 26.48
CA LEU A 586 -33.74 44.52 25.70
C LEU A 586 -34.17 45.70 24.81
N LEU A 587 -35.30 45.55 24.11
CA LEU A 587 -35.86 46.56 23.20
C LEU A 587 -36.51 47.76 23.90
N TYR A 588 -36.62 47.77 25.24
CA TYR A 588 -37.21 48.89 26.01
C TYR A 588 -36.20 49.71 26.80
N SER A 589 -34.91 49.40 26.64
CA SER A 589 -33.82 49.97 27.43
C SER A 589 -33.44 51.41 27.07
N GLY A 590 -33.73 51.85 25.83
CA GLY A 590 -33.51 53.21 25.33
C GLY A 590 -32.03 53.61 25.28
N GLY A 591 -31.41 53.50 24.11
CA GLY A 591 -30.06 54.00 23.79
C GLY A 591 -28.96 53.56 24.76
N LEU A 592 -28.32 52.42 24.48
CA LEU A 592 -27.28 51.84 25.32
C LEU A 592 -25.89 52.06 24.72
N ALA A 593 -24.89 52.27 25.57
CA ALA A 593 -23.49 52.09 25.15
C ALA A 593 -23.24 50.58 25.08
N ALA A 594 -22.78 50.08 23.92
CA ALA A 594 -22.65 48.65 23.65
C ALA A 594 -21.82 47.95 24.74
N SER A 595 -20.68 48.54 25.10
CA SER A 595 -19.76 47.97 26.10
C SER A 595 -20.31 47.89 27.52
N GLY A 596 -21.27 48.75 27.90
CA GLY A 596 -21.82 48.82 29.25
C GLY A 596 -23.06 47.95 29.47
N ALA A 597 -23.63 47.42 28.40
CA ALA A 597 -24.87 46.65 28.41
C ALA A 597 -24.71 45.19 27.96
N ALA A 598 -23.57 44.83 27.35
CA ALA A 598 -23.31 43.48 26.91
C ALA A 598 -23.24 42.49 28.08
N ASP A 599 -23.88 41.34 27.92
CA ASP A 599 -23.77 40.23 28.87
C ASP A 599 -22.36 39.64 28.84
N ALA A 600 -21.82 39.45 27.63
CA ALA A 600 -20.45 39.03 27.40
C ALA A 600 -19.75 39.89 26.33
N ARG A 601 -18.41 39.92 26.38
CA ARG A 601 -17.56 40.58 25.40
C ARG A 601 -16.48 39.61 24.94
N PHE A 602 -16.53 39.21 23.69
CA PHE A 602 -15.49 38.37 23.10
C PHE A 602 -14.29 39.21 22.69
N LEU A 603 -13.16 38.91 23.32
CA LEU A 603 -11.89 39.59 23.09
C LEU A 603 -11.01 38.77 22.14
N PRO A 604 -10.27 39.44 21.23
CA PRO A 604 -9.33 38.80 20.31
C PRO A 604 -8.16 38.19 21.07
N ALA A 605 -7.38 37.36 20.37
CA ALA A 605 -6.16 36.78 20.92
C ALA A 605 -5.01 37.80 21.00
N GLY A 606 -4.99 38.75 20.06
CA GLY A 606 -3.93 39.72 19.85
C GLY A 606 -4.41 41.04 19.25
N ALA A 607 -3.45 41.91 18.98
CA ALA A 607 -3.69 43.16 18.27
C ALA A 607 -3.69 42.91 16.77
N SER A 608 -4.50 43.65 16.02
CA SER A 608 -4.65 43.51 14.56
C SER A 608 -5.30 42.21 14.10
N ASP A 609 -5.92 41.46 15.01
CA ASP A 609 -6.68 40.24 14.68
C ASP A 609 -7.98 40.54 13.91
N ASN A 610 -8.53 41.76 14.06
CA ASN A 610 -9.82 42.15 13.49
C ASN A 610 -10.98 41.21 13.85
N LEU A 611 -11.03 40.73 15.11
CA LEU A 611 -12.10 39.86 15.57
C LEU A 611 -13.49 40.50 15.37
N GLY A 612 -14.42 39.70 14.86
CA GLY A 612 -15.79 40.08 14.61
C GLY A 612 -16.01 40.70 13.24
N GLU A 613 -15.12 40.50 12.27
CA GLU A 613 -15.39 40.92 10.88
C GLU A 613 -16.43 40.02 10.22
N GLY A 614 -16.31 38.71 10.42
CA GLY A 614 -17.35 37.72 10.19
C GLY A 614 -18.00 37.30 11.50
N ILE A 615 -19.33 37.30 11.55
CA ILE A 615 -20.09 36.73 12.66
C ILE A 615 -21.22 35.93 12.02
N GLY A 616 -21.35 34.67 12.41
CA GLY A 616 -22.39 33.78 11.91
C GLY A 616 -22.73 32.73 12.95
N ALA A 617 -23.88 32.11 12.76
CA ALA A 617 -24.31 30.98 13.55
C ALA A 617 -24.42 29.80 12.60
N PRO A 618 -23.51 28.82 12.71
CA PRO A 618 -23.58 27.65 11.86
C PRO A 618 -24.78 26.75 12.19
N GLY A 619 -25.29 26.81 13.43
CA GLY A 619 -26.32 25.90 13.95
C GLY A 619 -25.72 24.99 15.03
N ASP A 620 -26.28 23.80 15.24
CA ASP A 620 -25.81 22.80 16.21
C ASP A 620 -24.76 21.89 15.55
N VAL A 621 -23.51 22.32 15.65
CA VAL A 621 -22.36 21.71 15.00
C VAL A 621 -21.87 20.49 15.76
N ASP A 622 -22.09 20.42 17.08
CA ASP A 622 -21.60 19.30 17.89
C ASP A 622 -22.68 18.32 18.38
N GLY A 623 -23.94 18.59 18.03
CA GLY A 623 -25.10 17.74 18.28
C GLY A 623 -25.59 17.77 19.72
N ASP A 624 -25.27 18.82 20.47
CA ASP A 624 -25.67 18.97 21.88
C ASP A 624 -27.03 19.67 22.07
N GLY A 625 -27.60 20.16 20.97
CA GLY A 625 -28.92 20.79 20.88
C GLY A 625 -28.94 22.29 21.16
N TYR A 626 -27.78 22.95 21.17
CA TYR A 626 -27.67 24.41 21.25
C TYR A 626 -26.97 24.94 20.00
N ASP A 627 -27.37 26.12 19.51
CA ASP A 627 -26.66 26.73 18.38
C ASP A 627 -25.27 27.18 18.81
N GLU A 628 -24.28 27.04 17.92
CA GLU A 628 -22.96 27.61 18.07
C GLU A 628 -22.89 29.06 17.56
N LEU A 629 -21.90 29.81 18.08
CA LEU A 629 -21.50 31.11 17.55
C LEU A 629 -20.11 31.04 16.91
N LEU A 630 -20.02 31.39 15.63
CA LEU A 630 -18.77 31.39 14.88
C LEU A 630 -18.27 32.83 14.65
N LEU A 631 -17.04 33.10 15.11
CA LEU A 631 -16.44 34.43 15.07
C LEU A 631 -15.19 34.44 14.18
N GLY A 632 -15.23 35.21 13.10
CA GLY A 632 -14.12 35.43 12.18
C GLY A 632 -13.17 36.54 12.64
N ALA A 633 -11.87 36.33 12.44
CA ALA A 633 -10.80 37.27 12.74
C ALA A 633 -9.79 37.26 11.59
N ILE A 634 -10.03 38.09 10.57
CA ILE A 634 -9.28 38.04 9.31
C ILE A 634 -7.79 38.38 9.46
N GLY A 635 -7.44 39.12 10.51
CA GLY A 635 -6.08 39.55 10.78
C GLY A 635 -5.34 38.64 11.75
N TYR A 636 -5.97 37.56 12.22
CA TYR A 636 -5.37 36.62 13.15
C TYR A 636 -4.10 35.99 12.55
N ASP A 637 -3.03 36.04 13.34
CA ASP A 637 -1.77 35.35 13.05
C ASP A 637 -1.85 33.91 13.59
N ASP A 638 -1.25 32.95 12.88
CA ASP A 638 -1.23 31.56 13.32
C ASP A 638 -0.63 31.40 14.74
N PRO A 639 -1.08 30.42 15.55
CA PRO A 639 -0.55 30.18 16.89
C PRO A 639 0.96 29.96 16.96
N ALA A 640 1.57 29.46 15.88
CA ALA A 640 3.02 29.27 15.79
C ALA A 640 3.79 30.56 15.46
N GLY A 641 3.10 31.64 15.05
CA GLY A 641 3.65 32.96 14.74
C GLY A 641 4.49 32.99 13.46
N SER A 642 4.21 32.09 12.52
CA SER A 642 4.93 31.91 11.26
C SER A 642 4.21 32.49 10.03
N LEU A 643 2.89 32.67 10.12
CA LEU A 643 1.98 33.14 9.09
C LEU A 643 1.25 34.38 9.60
N SER A 644 1.65 35.55 9.11
CA SER A 644 0.96 36.79 9.45
C SER A 644 -0.32 36.97 8.63
N PHE A 645 -1.40 37.41 9.27
CA PHE A 645 -2.70 37.63 8.63
C PHE A 645 -3.23 36.39 7.88
N SER A 646 -2.96 35.18 8.39
CA SER A 646 -3.59 33.97 7.85
C SER A 646 -5.12 34.03 8.00
N GLY A 647 -5.57 34.78 9.01
CA GLY A 647 -6.96 34.81 9.43
C GLY A 647 -7.31 33.57 10.24
N GLY A 648 -8.45 33.63 10.91
CA GLY A 648 -8.97 32.52 11.69
C GLY A 648 -10.45 32.65 12.00
N ALA A 649 -11.04 31.53 12.39
CA ALA A 649 -12.40 31.43 12.86
C ALA A 649 -12.43 30.69 14.20
N PHE A 650 -13.26 31.17 15.13
CA PHE A 650 -13.38 30.65 16.49
C PHE A 650 -14.82 30.20 16.73
N LEU A 651 -15.02 28.90 16.96
CA LEU A 651 -16.32 28.32 17.28
C LEU A 651 -16.55 28.38 18.79
N ILE A 652 -17.62 29.06 19.21
CA ILE A 652 -18.02 29.20 20.60
C ILE A 652 -19.30 28.38 20.80
N ASN A 653 -19.23 27.33 21.62
CA ASN A 653 -20.40 26.48 21.86
C ASN A 653 -21.55 27.22 22.54
N GLY A 654 -22.75 26.83 22.13
CA GLY A 654 -23.96 27.08 22.89
C GLY A 654 -23.96 26.31 24.21
N SER A 655 -24.65 26.85 25.22
CA SER A 655 -25.00 26.08 26.41
C SER A 655 -26.01 26.81 27.29
N SER A 656 -26.73 26.04 28.10
CA SER A 656 -27.53 26.58 29.22
C SER A 656 -26.72 27.34 30.30
N THR A 657 -25.37 27.33 30.25
CA THR A 657 -24.53 28.13 31.15
C THR A 657 -24.22 29.47 30.52
N LEU A 658 -24.86 30.52 31.05
CA LEU A 658 -24.72 31.87 30.53
C LEU A 658 -23.28 32.38 30.58
N LEU A 659 -22.78 32.83 29.43
CA LEU A 659 -21.55 33.59 29.28
C LEU A 659 -21.70 34.93 30.01
N SER A 660 -20.59 35.41 30.60
CA SER A 660 -20.60 36.74 31.21
C SER A 660 -19.21 37.37 31.26
N GLY A 661 -19.18 38.70 31.12
CA GLY A 661 -17.95 39.48 31.18
C GLY A 661 -17.04 39.24 29.99
N ASP A 662 -15.72 39.37 30.19
CA ASP A 662 -14.75 39.26 29.11
C ASP A 662 -14.36 37.81 28.85
N VAL A 663 -14.54 37.39 27.60
CA VAL A 663 -14.27 36.03 27.11
C VAL A 663 -13.19 36.11 26.03
N THR A 664 -11.99 35.59 26.28
CA THR A 664 -10.93 35.57 25.27
C THR A 664 -11.12 34.38 24.33
N VAL A 665 -11.33 34.64 23.03
CA VAL A 665 -11.72 33.61 22.05
C VAL A 665 -10.72 32.47 21.95
N SER A 666 -9.42 32.74 21.99
CA SER A 666 -8.36 31.72 21.90
C SER A 666 -8.31 30.73 23.08
N THR A 667 -9.09 30.98 24.14
CA THR A 667 -9.21 30.07 25.29
C THR A 667 -10.62 29.54 25.49
N ALA A 668 -11.61 30.18 24.87
CA ALA A 668 -13.02 29.84 25.03
C ALA A 668 -13.53 28.99 23.86
N ALA A 669 -12.92 29.11 22.69
CA ALA A 669 -13.34 28.39 21.51
C ALA A 669 -13.11 26.88 21.64
N THR A 670 -14.09 26.09 21.23
CA THR A 670 -14.04 24.63 21.15
C THR A 670 -13.33 24.17 19.89
N ALA A 671 -13.54 24.89 18.79
CA ALA A 671 -12.78 24.78 17.56
C ALA A 671 -12.10 26.11 17.20
N THR A 672 -10.90 26.03 16.64
CA THR A 672 -10.23 27.17 16.00
C THR A 672 -9.68 26.71 14.67
N VAL A 673 -10.09 27.38 13.59
CA VAL A 673 -9.59 27.14 12.23
C VAL A 673 -8.71 28.30 11.82
N THR A 674 -7.50 28.04 11.33
CA THR A 674 -6.59 29.09 10.84
C THR A 674 -6.31 28.96 9.35
N GLY A 675 -6.08 30.09 8.66
CA GLY A 675 -5.69 30.06 7.24
C GLY A 675 -4.41 29.26 6.98
N ALA A 676 -4.28 28.71 5.77
CA ALA A 676 -3.18 27.82 5.40
C ALA A 676 -1.87 28.58 5.10
N ALA A 677 -1.98 29.83 4.68
CA ALA A 677 -0.86 30.70 4.34
C ALA A 677 -1.05 32.13 4.87
N ALA A 678 0.03 32.91 4.84
CA ALA A 678 -0.01 34.32 5.24
C ALA A 678 -0.85 35.15 4.25
N SER A 679 -1.67 36.05 4.78
CA SER A 679 -2.59 36.92 4.01
C SER A 679 -3.77 36.19 3.34
N ASP A 680 -4.09 34.96 3.74
CA ASP A 680 -5.29 34.24 3.27
C ASP A 680 -6.59 34.91 3.75
N ASN A 681 -6.57 35.63 4.87
CA ASN A 681 -7.74 36.31 5.45
C ASN A 681 -8.93 35.34 5.66
N LEU A 682 -8.68 34.14 6.19
CA LEU A 682 -9.74 33.20 6.60
C LEU A 682 -10.66 33.87 7.65
N GLY A 683 -11.96 33.57 7.59
CA GLY A 683 -12.96 34.14 8.50
C GLY A 683 -13.54 35.47 8.02
N ALA A 684 -13.32 35.84 6.74
CA ALA A 684 -13.91 37.03 6.11
C ALA A 684 -15.42 36.88 5.86
N TRP A 685 -15.89 35.65 5.82
CA TRP A 685 -17.28 35.23 5.88
C TRP A 685 -17.35 33.94 6.69
N VAL A 686 -18.44 33.77 7.43
CA VAL A 686 -18.72 32.58 8.21
C VAL A 686 -20.22 32.30 8.09
N SER A 687 -20.59 31.04 7.91
CA SER A 687 -21.96 30.53 7.83
C SER A 687 -21.96 29.06 8.24
N GLY A 688 -23.12 28.43 8.27
CA GLY A 688 -23.23 26.99 8.36
C GLY A 688 -24.61 26.49 7.97
N GLY A 689 -24.80 25.19 8.19
CA GLY A 689 -25.98 24.40 7.87
C GLY A 689 -25.56 22.97 7.54
N ASP A 690 -26.47 22.01 7.71
CA ASP A 690 -26.28 20.60 7.38
C ASP A 690 -26.18 20.36 5.84
N LEU A 691 -24.96 20.43 5.30
CA LEU A 691 -24.64 20.29 3.86
C LEU A 691 -24.47 18.82 3.45
N ASN A 692 -24.12 17.94 4.38
CA ASN A 692 -23.98 16.50 4.13
C ASN A 692 -25.21 15.66 4.53
N ASN A 693 -26.23 16.31 5.09
CA ASN A 693 -27.49 15.71 5.54
C ASN A 693 -27.28 14.60 6.59
N ASP A 694 -26.31 14.80 7.49
CA ASP A 694 -26.02 13.88 8.60
C ASP A 694 -26.78 14.24 9.90
N GLY A 695 -27.46 15.39 9.91
CA GLY A 695 -28.22 15.91 11.04
C GLY A 695 -27.43 16.78 12.01
N LEU A 696 -26.16 17.08 11.71
CA LEU A 696 -25.34 18.09 12.37
C LEU A 696 -25.11 19.26 11.41
N ASP A 697 -24.98 20.47 11.96
CA ASP A 697 -24.70 21.62 11.11
C ASP A 697 -23.20 21.75 10.79
N ASP A 698 -22.88 22.13 9.55
CA ASP A 698 -21.51 22.23 9.07
C ASP A 698 -21.00 23.68 9.10
N LEU A 699 -19.67 23.85 9.05
CA LEU A 699 -19.06 25.18 8.98
C LEU A 699 -18.66 25.55 7.56
N VAL A 700 -19.05 26.75 7.13
CA VAL A 700 -18.58 27.35 5.88
C VAL A 700 -17.73 28.58 6.18
N LEU A 701 -16.45 28.52 5.82
CA LEU A 701 -15.46 29.57 6.08
C LEU A 701 -14.94 30.21 4.79
N GLY A 702 -15.12 31.52 4.68
CA GLY A 702 -14.61 32.32 3.58
C GLY A 702 -13.18 32.79 3.78
N SER A 703 -12.33 32.59 2.77
CA SER A 703 -10.94 33.12 2.72
C SER A 703 -10.73 33.89 1.43
N THR A 704 -10.78 35.22 1.52
CA THR A 704 -10.74 36.09 0.32
C THR A 704 -9.34 36.26 -0.26
N GLY A 705 -8.30 35.98 0.52
CA GLY A 705 -6.89 36.09 0.13
C GLY A 705 -6.27 34.78 -0.36
N TYR A 706 -6.99 33.66 -0.29
CA TYR A 706 -6.46 32.35 -0.66
C TYR A 706 -5.92 32.31 -2.10
N ASP A 707 -4.77 31.66 -2.27
CA ASP A 707 -4.08 31.46 -3.53
C ASP A 707 -4.33 30.02 -4.04
N TYR A 708 -4.92 29.86 -5.23
CA TYR A 708 -5.16 28.54 -5.84
C TYR A 708 -4.60 28.42 -7.27
N GLY A 709 -4.11 27.23 -7.64
CA GLY A 709 -3.66 26.92 -9.00
C GLY A 709 -2.52 27.79 -9.54
N GLY A 710 -1.73 28.41 -8.64
CA GLY A 710 -0.66 29.35 -8.99
C GLY A 710 -1.12 30.79 -9.29
N SER A 711 -2.41 31.08 -9.14
CA SER A 711 -2.98 32.43 -9.19
C SER A 711 -3.16 32.97 -7.77
N SER A 712 -2.89 34.26 -7.57
CA SER A 712 -2.97 34.87 -6.25
C SER A 712 -4.32 35.52 -5.96
N ASN A 713 -4.78 35.41 -4.72
CA ASN A 713 -6.03 35.94 -4.18
C ASN A 713 -7.26 35.52 -5.00
N THR A 714 -7.28 34.29 -5.51
CA THR A 714 -8.48 33.72 -6.15
C THR A 714 -9.64 33.70 -5.15
N GLY A 715 -9.31 33.52 -3.87
CA GLY A 715 -10.25 33.32 -2.78
C GLY A 715 -10.81 31.89 -2.79
N ALA A 716 -11.39 31.48 -1.67
CA ALA A 716 -11.97 30.16 -1.49
C ALA A 716 -13.04 30.18 -0.38
N ALA A 717 -13.96 29.22 -0.45
CA ALA A 717 -14.75 28.80 0.70
C ALA A 717 -14.30 27.39 1.13
N PHE A 718 -14.22 27.17 2.43
CA PHE A 718 -13.86 25.90 3.04
C PHE A 718 -15.06 25.36 3.81
N VAL A 719 -15.37 24.07 3.64
CA VAL A 719 -16.44 23.38 4.37
C VAL A 719 -15.81 22.41 5.37
N PHE A 720 -16.31 22.42 6.60
CA PHE A 720 -15.96 21.46 7.64
C PHE A 720 -17.25 20.78 8.12
N TYR A 721 -17.34 19.46 7.94
CA TYR A 721 -18.48 18.68 8.37
C TYR A 721 -18.52 18.53 9.89
N GLY A 722 -19.73 18.61 10.47
CA GLY A 722 -19.95 18.38 11.89
C GLY A 722 -19.58 16.94 12.29
N PRO A 723 -19.08 16.68 13.51
CA PRO A 723 -18.77 17.63 14.58
C PRO A 723 -17.36 18.24 14.49
N VAL A 724 -17.28 19.57 14.62
CA VAL A 724 -16.01 20.31 14.52
C VAL A 724 -15.43 20.67 15.89
N SER A 725 -14.19 20.27 16.17
CA SER A 725 -13.50 20.63 17.42
C SER A 725 -11.97 20.68 17.29
N GLY A 726 -11.31 21.33 18.25
CA GLY A 726 -9.85 21.37 18.33
C GLY A 726 -9.20 22.47 17.51
N ALA A 727 -7.93 22.28 17.16
CA ALA A 727 -7.16 23.25 16.37
C ALA A 727 -6.97 22.69 14.96
N LEU A 728 -7.54 23.36 13.98
CA LEU A 728 -7.57 22.99 12.57
C LEU A 728 -6.89 24.06 11.72
N VAL A 729 -6.42 23.67 10.56
CA VAL A 729 -6.00 24.57 9.48
C VAL A 729 -6.97 24.47 8.32
N ALA A 730 -7.03 25.50 7.46
CA ALA A 730 -7.95 25.51 6.32
C ALA A 730 -7.80 24.30 5.37
N THR A 731 -6.62 23.67 5.32
CA THR A 731 -6.37 22.46 4.53
C THR A 731 -6.89 21.17 5.17
N ASP A 732 -7.39 21.24 6.41
CA ASP A 732 -8.09 20.14 7.08
C ASP A 732 -9.60 20.13 6.74
N ALA A 733 -10.05 21.05 5.88
CA ALA A 733 -11.44 21.12 5.42
C ALA A 733 -11.80 19.89 4.58
N ASP A 734 -13.03 19.41 4.74
CA ASP A 734 -13.60 18.30 3.98
C ASP A 734 -13.83 18.70 2.52
N ALA A 735 -14.19 19.98 2.29
CA ALA A 735 -14.33 20.55 0.95
C ALA A 735 -13.59 21.89 0.79
N LEU A 736 -12.94 22.07 -0.37
CA LEU A 736 -12.36 23.33 -0.82
C LEU A 736 -13.04 23.80 -2.11
N LEU A 737 -13.79 24.90 -2.01
CA LEU A 737 -14.40 25.58 -3.15
C LEU A 737 -13.50 26.74 -3.59
N ALA A 738 -12.56 26.45 -4.49
CA ALA A 738 -11.55 27.41 -4.92
C ALA A 738 -12.02 28.32 -6.09
N GLY A 739 -11.65 29.59 -6.02
CA GLY A 739 -11.85 30.54 -7.11
C GLY A 739 -11.13 30.14 -8.40
N PRO A 740 -11.58 30.66 -9.57
CA PRO A 740 -11.07 30.22 -10.86
C PRO A 740 -9.57 30.50 -11.00
N ALA A 741 -8.81 29.47 -11.41
CA ALA A 741 -7.34 29.50 -11.48
C ALA A 741 -6.75 30.47 -12.53
N THR A 742 -7.58 31.15 -13.34
CA THR A 742 -7.11 32.11 -14.35
C THR A 742 -7.84 33.46 -14.24
N GLY A 743 -7.11 34.52 -13.88
CA GLY A 743 -7.64 35.87 -13.79
C GLY A 743 -7.28 36.55 -12.48
N SER A 744 -7.40 37.88 -12.43
CA SER A 744 -7.15 38.66 -11.21
C SER A 744 -8.12 38.29 -10.09
N ALA A 745 -7.70 38.53 -8.84
CA ALA A 745 -8.42 38.24 -7.59
C ALA A 745 -9.95 38.14 -7.74
N ALA A 746 -10.50 36.93 -7.72
CA ALA A 746 -11.93 36.70 -7.91
C ALA A 746 -12.74 37.05 -6.65
N ALA A 747 -12.08 37.11 -5.49
CA ALA A 747 -12.69 37.31 -4.18
C ALA A 747 -13.83 36.30 -3.95
N MET A 748 -13.59 35.03 -4.29
CA MET A 748 -14.46 33.91 -3.92
C MET A 748 -14.40 33.69 -2.40
N GLY A 749 -15.48 33.13 -1.83
CA GLY A 749 -15.62 32.98 -0.38
C GLY A 749 -15.85 34.29 0.36
N ARG A 750 -16.03 35.40 -0.36
CA ARG A 750 -16.39 36.67 0.28
C ARG A 750 -17.77 36.57 0.90
N THR A 751 -18.72 35.87 0.28
CA THR A 751 -20.09 35.68 0.79
C THR A 751 -20.51 34.29 0.37
N ALA A 752 -21.28 33.64 1.24
CA ALA A 752 -21.94 32.39 0.94
C ALA A 752 -23.34 32.38 1.56
N THR A 753 -24.23 31.60 0.99
CA THR A 753 -25.55 31.30 1.57
C THR A 753 -25.82 29.81 1.40
N VAL A 754 -26.43 29.22 2.42
CA VAL A 754 -26.73 27.79 2.49
C VAL A 754 -28.25 27.64 2.52
N PHE A 755 -28.81 26.87 1.58
CA PHE A 755 -30.26 26.63 1.46
C PHE A 755 -30.56 25.51 0.47
N ASP A 756 -31.68 24.82 0.65
CA ASP A 756 -32.21 23.82 -0.29
C ASP A 756 -32.73 24.51 -1.58
N ALA A 757 -31.93 24.50 -2.64
CA ALA A 757 -32.19 25.23 -3.88
C ALA A 757 -32.96 24.42 -4.92
N ASP A 758 -32.91 23.08 -4.85
CA ASP A 758 -33.60 22.17 -5.77
C ASP A 758 -34.81 21.44 -5.14
N ALA A 759 -35.06 21.68 -3.86
CA ALA A 759 -36.15 21.14 -3.05
C ALA A 759 -36.08 19.63 -2.82
N ASP A 760 -34.87 19.07 -2.72
CA ASP A 760 -34.63 17.67 -2.39
C ASP A 760 -34.56 17.39 -0.87
N GLY A 761 -34.44 18.46 -0.06
CA GLY A 761 -34.35 18.42 1.39
C GLY A 761 -32.93 18.45 1.95
N ALA A 762 -31.89 18.45 1.11
CA ALA A 762 -30.51 18.72 1.48
C ALA A 762 -30.18 20.21 1.30
N MET A 763 -29.19 20.71 2.03
CA MET A 763 -28.82 22.12 1.94
C MET A 763 -27.72 22.32 0.89
N ASP A 764 -27.90 23.28 0.00
CA ASP A 764 -26.93 23.61 -1.05
C ASP A 764 -26.09 24.82 -0.68
N LEU A 765 -24.86 24.87 -1.21
CA LEU A 765 -23.92 25.96 -0.94
C LEU A 765 -23.77 26.88 -2.16
N PHE A 766 -24.16 28.15 -2.02
CA PHE A 766 -23.92 29.20 -3.02
C PHE A 766 -22.84 30.17 -2.56
N VAL A 767 -21.80 30.35 -3.38
CA VAL A 767 -20.62 31.19 -3.08
C VAL A 767 -20.45 32.31 -4.11
N GLY A 768 -20.28 33.54 -3.62
CA GLY A 768 -20.06 34.72 -4.46
C GLY A 768 -18.58 34.93 -4.81
N ALA A 769 -18.28 35.06 -6.11
CA ALA A 769 -16.97 35.44 -6.66
C ALA A 769 -17.01 36.86 -7.23
N SER A 770 -17.24 37.84 -6.35
CA SER A 770 -17.75 39.15 -6.73
C SER A 770 -16.89 39.97 -7.70
N SER A 771 -15.57 39.80 -7.68
CA SER A 771 -14.67 40.50 -8.59
C SER A 771 -14.72 39.93 -10.02
N SER A 772 -15.05 38.64 -10.14
CA SER A 772 -15.30 37.99 -11.44
C SER A 772 -16.72 38.26 -11.96
N GLY A 773 -17.64 38.64 -11.07
CA GLY A 773 -19.05 38.87 -11.38
C GLY A 773 -19.83 37.58 -11.57
N THR A 774 -19.49 36.56 -10.78
CA THR A 774 -20.08 35.21 -10.85
C THR A 774 -20.50 34.73 -9.47
N VAL A 775 -21.56 33.93 -9.41
CA VAL A 775 -21.97 33.13 -8.25
C VAL A 775 -21.97 31.66 -8.68
N TYR A 776 -21.41 30.81 -7.85
CA TYR A 776 -21.37 29.35 -8.05
C TYR A 776 -22.21 28.69 -6.98
N GLY A 777 -23.03 27.70 -7.35
CA GLY A 777 -23.79 26.88 -6.41
C GLY A 777 -23.44 25.40 -6.59
N TYR A 778 -23.47 24.68 -5.48
CA TYR A 778 -23.08 23.28 -5.35
C TYR A 778 -24.18 22.57 -4.54
N LEU A 779 -24.78 21.53 -5.12
CA LEU A 779 -25.89 20.74 -4.56
C LEU A 779 -25.53 19.81 -3.37
N GLY A 780 -25.88 20.14 -2.14
CA GLY A 780 -25.55 19.29 -0.99
C GLY A 780 -26.29 17.95 -0.97
N GLY A 781 -25.96 17.10 0.00
CA GLY A 781 -26.47 15.74 0.10
C GLY A 781 -25.84 14.77 -0.91
N GLY A 782 -25.50 13.56 -0.46
CA GLY A 782 -25.01 12.50 -1.35
C GLY A 782 -26.00 12.21 -2.51
N LEU A 783 -25.47 12.08 -3.73
CA LEU A 783 -26.23 11.93 -4.99
C LEU A 783 -27.12 10.68 -5.08
#